data_AF-A0A9R0BIV8-F1
#
_entry.id   AF-A0A9R0BIV8-F1
#
_cell.length_a   1.000
_cell.length_b   1.000
_cell.length_c   1.000
_cell.angle_alpha   90.00
_cell.angle_beta   90.00
_cell.angle_gamma   90.00
#
_symmetry.space_group_name_H-M   'P 1'
#
loop_
_entity.id
_entity.type
_entity.pdbx_description
1 polymer ?
#
loop_
_entity_poly.entity_id
_entity_poly.type
_entity_poly.pdbx_seq_one_letter_code
_entity_poly.pdbx_strand_id
1 'polypeptide(L)'
;MMNRLKPRILGISILFIIIIILTCGAVFKFKFKLDNKLKETTHTYLSEFTEHNIINLKTRLSGQFDMLESIANFIGNLNNINNEMVIALMDSDVKRSSLIRMTISTLDGECYSNDGITHNVQDRDYFKKAKNGEKNISEPLKSIVNNKEIIVLSTPVYKSGKIVGVLSGIYDSKKLNELLGLSAFDEKADVFVAKKNGDIVAQKTNKNRKTISCIFQLFDKDNCDEDDCLKTIKENMKNDKSGYFNYNLDNEKFMLNYQPLGVNDWYVFSVVPNKIVSIQSENISYDVYIFALEILLVILIFIIYIACIINNNTKIIINEKEKFKVLTDNILGGVKTCLKDEYMTMTYVSQGFLELTGYSCEDLNKIFKNRFKDMIYKDDLDKFNCIILNQLEKQDKIEVEYRIVRKDGSIIWILERSKSINDNKGSECIQGVLTDITELKKIQEELDSKRFEIQAINDSIVGGIVITEINDDFDSIYLNEGYLNMIGYTRKQLEDELNNKLIKLIFKDDRTELINSINKQLKLSDTFASEQRVEKRDGTIIWILLKGRKIIYDNGKSVLCCVIVDITSAKLLEQELKKSEERHEIILKQTQNIIIEWDIEKDKMNISPNWYNKFKYDPITENATKNIIKSVDIYHDDMDKFISLIKLTSQGSEYEECEIRLRTRDTIYAWFSIKATTLFDNNGKPYKVVGSLTDIDESKREAEKLKERAEKDPLTDLYNKKASQSLIEEYITLDKKRKGALMIIDIDNFKGINDNLGHLYGDAVLSEIANDLINLFRATDIVGRIGGDEFIVFIKDISETRDIINKAEELVKTFERSFLGKGRNYKISLSVGIAKFPQDGMDYMTLFRNADMALYSAKGKGKNCYTLYDKKIDKVQYITNTRNAGDSDNVEMSFKEHITNYIFDILYESSDIEVAVNLILSIVGKHFNVSRMYIFENSDDNRVCKNTFEWCNEGVTSEINNLKNICYKDLGNYLLNFNADGLFYCNDIENLGSDVKKVLKPQGIRSILQCKILEGNEFRGFIGFDECSYNRMWTNDEVNTLTFISKTLSMFLLKMRIQSKLEESLTIQKSVMDNMDIWAYVVDRNTYELLFINKKMLESASNTHVGDLCYKAIWNNQDKPCKKCPMIYLKDGDDTYKSFMRNKKFEVQANITTTTLKWFDGKDACLIFGSEVTSIEAEENT
;
A
#
# COMPACT_ATOMS: atom_id res chain seq x y z
N MET A 1 -19.01 -22.25 -51.93
CA MET A 1 -18.33 -22.00 -50.64
C MET A 1 -18.98 -20.84 -49.84
N MET A 2 -19.48 -19.78 -50.49
CA MET A 2 -20.19 -18.66 -49.82
C MET A 2 -21.42 -19.05 -48.98
N ASN A 3 -22.15 -20.12 -49.31
CA ASN A 3 -23.31 -20.58 -48.52
C ASN A 3 -22.96 -21.17 -47.14
N ARG A 4 -21.69 -21.48 -46.85
CA ARG A 4 -21.25 -22.00 -45.54
C ARG A 4 -20.77 -20.90 -44.58
N LEU A 5 -20.61 -19.65 -45.03
CA LEU A 5 -20.09 -18.53 -44.24
C LEU A 5 -21.17 -17.69 -43.52
N LYS A 6 -22.36 -17.53 -44.14
CA LYS A 6 -23.49 -16.78 -43.55
C LYS A 6 -23.93 -17.24 -42.15
N PRO A 7 -24.09 -18.54 -41.86
CA PRO A 7 -24.56 -18.96 -40.54
C PRO A 7 -23.53 -18.71 -39.41
N ARG A 8 -22.23 -18.69 -39.74
CA ARG A 8 -21.17 -18.40 -38.75
C ARG A 8 -21.12 -16.93 -38.36
N ILE A 9 -21.28 -16.01 -39.31
CA ILE A 9 -21.35 -14.56 -39.04
C ILE A 9 -22.62 -14.21 -38.25
N LEU A 10 -23.74 -14.87 -38.57
CA LEU A 10 -25.00 -14.72 -37.84
C LEU A 10 -24.87 -15.22 -36.39
N GLY A 11 -24.20 -16.35 -36.15
CA GLY A 11 -23.94 -16.87 -34.81
C GLY A 11 -23.10 -15.94 -33.94
N ILE A 12 -22.06 -15.31 -34.50
CA ILE A 12 -21.23 -14.33 -33.79
C ILE A 12 -22.03 -13.07 -33.44
N SER A 13 -22.89 -12.62 -34.34
CA SER A 13 -23.74 -11.44 -34.11
C SER A 13 -24.77 -11.67 -33.00
N ILE A 14 -25.36 -12.87 -32.94
CA ILE A 14 -26.29 -13.28 -31.88
C ILE A 14 -25.57 -13.36 -30.53
N LEU A 15 -24.35 -13.92 -30.50
CA LEU A 15 -23.54 -14.00 -29.28
C LEU A 15 -23.23 -12.60 -28.73
N PHE A 16 -22.94 -11.62 -29.59
CA PHE A 16 -22.70 -10.24 -29.19
C PHE A 16 -23.93 -9.58 -28.56
N ILE A 17 -25.12 -9.78 -29.14
CA ILE A 17 -26.38 -9.27 -28.58
C ILE A 17 -26.64 -9.90 -27.20
N ILE A 18 -26.37 -11.21 -27.04
CA ILE A 18 -26.52 -11.89 -25.76
C ILE A 18 -25.55 -11.32 -24.72
N ILE A 19 -24.29 -11.10 -25.09
CA ILE A 19 -23.29 -10.49 -24.20
C ILE A 19 -23.74 -9.09 -23.77
N ILE A 20 -24.20 -8.23 -24.70
CA ILE A 20 -24.73 -6.91 -24.36
C ILE A 20 -25.88 -7.02 -23.35
N ILE A 21 -26.85 -7.90 -23.60
CA ILE A 21 -28.00 -8.10 -22.71
C ILE A 21 -27.54 -8.55 -21.32
N LEU A 22 -26.60 -9.50 -21.25
CA LEU A 22 -26.06 -10.00 -19.98
C LEU A 22 -25.28 -8.93 -19.22
N THR A 23 -24.43 -8.16 -19.91
CA THR A 23 -23.64 -7.08 -19.30
C THR A 23 -24.55 -5.97 -18.78
N CYS A 24 -25.53 -5.53 -19.59
CA CYS A 24 -26.53 -4.55 -19.14
C CYS A 24 -27.35 -5.07 -17.96
N GLY A 25 -27.75 -6.35 -17.97
CA GLY A 25 -28.46 -6.99 -16.87
C GLY A 25 -27.63 -7.06 -15.58
N ALA A 26 -26.34 -7.39 -15.70
CA ALA A 26 -25.42 -7.46 -14.57
C ALA A 26 -25.19 -6.08 -13.93
N VAL A 27 -24.99 -5.04 -14.76
CA VAL A 27 -24.86 -3.65 -14.30
C VAL A 27 -26.12 -3.18 -13.59
N PHE A 28 -27.30 -3.46 -14.15
CA PHE A 28 -28.58 -3.13 -13.51
C PHE A 28 -28.75 -3.83 -12.16
N LYS A 29 -28.41 -5.12 -12.10
CA LYS A 29 -28.46 -5.92 -10.85
C LYS A 29 -27.47 -5.41 -9.80
N PHE A 30 -26.26 -5.02 -10.22
CA PHE A 30 -25.25 -4.44 -9.33
C PHE A 30 -25.74 -3.12 -8.76
N LYS A 31 -26.23 -2.20 -9.60
CA LYS A 31 -26.81 -0.92 -9.17
C LYS A 31 -27.91 -1.13 -8.14
N PHE A 32 -28.87 -2.02 -8.43
CA PHE A 32 -29.96 -2.33 -7.50
C PHE A 32 -29.44 -2.86 -6.15
N LYS A 33 -28.42 -3.72 -6.16
CA LYS A 33 -27.81 -4.26 -4.94
C LYS A 33 -27.05 -3.19 -4.16
N LEU A 34 -26.32 -2.32 -4.85
CA LEU A 34 -25.57 -1.20 -4.26
C LEU A 34 -26.53 -0.22 -3.57
N ASP A 35 -27.59 0.19 -4.26
CA ASP A 35 -28.61 1.09 -3.70
C ASP A 35 -29.25 0.51 -2.44
N ASN A 36 -29.58 -0.79 -2.45
CA ASN A 36 -30.14 -1.45 -1.27
C ASN A 36 -29.14 -1.54 -0.12
N LYS A 37 -27.87 -1.83 -0.41
CA LYS A 37 -26.84 -1.95 0.63
C LYS A 37 -26.51 -0.60 1.26
N LEU A 38 -26.39 0.45 0.45
CA LEU A 38 -26.16 1.81 0.94
C LEU A 38 -27.31 2.31 1.81
N LYS A 39 -28.56 2.01 1.44
CA LYS A 39 -29.72 2.30 2.29
C LYS A 39 -29.64 1.58 3.65
N GLU A 40 -29.39 0.27 3.63
CA GLU A 40 -29.27 -0.54 4.85
C GLU A 40 -28.15 -0.01 5.77
N THR A 41 -26.97 0.25 5.23
CA THR A 41 -25.84 0.78 5.98
C THR A 41 -26.15 2.17 6.55
N THR A 42 -26.83 3.04 5.80
CA THR A 42 -27.19 4.37 6.31
C THR A 42 -28.24 4.29 7.41
N HIS A 43 -29.18 3.34 7.34
CA HIS A 43 -30.12 3.09 8.44
C HIS A 43 -29.40 2.70 9.73
N THR A 44 -28.39 1.82 9.65
CA THR A 44 -27.57 1.45 10.81
C THR A 44 -26.86 2.66 11.40
N TYR A 45 -26.18 3.46 10.57
CA TYR A 45 -25.49 4.67 11.05
C TYR A 45 -26.45 5.69 11.67
N LEU A 46 -27.65 5.88 11.11
CA LEU A 46 -28.64 6.78 11.68
C LEU A 46 -29.18 6.28 13.02
N SER A 47 -29.33 4.96 13.18
CA SER A 47 -29.72 4.33 14.44
C SER A 47 -28.65 4.51 15.52
N GLU A 48 -27.40 4.18 15.21
CA GLU A 48 -26.25 4.37 16.12
C GLU A 48 -26.09 5.84 16.51
N PHE A 49 -26.25 6.76 15.55
CA PHE A 49 -26.24 8.19 15.80
C PHE A 49 -27.35 8.64 16.77
N THR A 50 -28.57 8.11 16.61
CA THR A 50 -29.69 8.43 17.51
C THR A 50 -29.43 7.90 18.92
N GLU A 51 -28.91 6.67 19.02
CA GLU A 51 -28.53 6.05 20.29
C GLU A 51 -27.42 6.84 20.99
N HIS A 52 -26.42 7.31 20.23
CA HIS A 52 -25.38 8.18 20.76
C HIS A 52 -25.95 9.51 21.31
N ASN A 53 -26.90 10.14 20.63
CA ASN A 53 -27.58 11.34 21.15
C ASN A 53 -28.38 11.02 22.43
N ILE A 54 -29.04 9.87 22.50
CA ILE A 54 -29.74 9.39 23.71
C ILE A 54 -28.76 9.22 24.87
N ILE A 55 -27.64 8.52 24.65
CA ILE A 55 -26.62 8.28 25.67
C ILE A 55 -26.05 9.61 26.18
N ASN A 56 -25.74 10.55 25.28
CA ASN A 56 -25.19 11.85 25.68
C ASN A 56 -26.17 12.68 26.50
N LEU A 57 -27.43 12.79 26.04
CA LEU A 57 -28.48 13.49 26.80
C LEU A 57 -28.70 12.84 28.16
N LYS A 58 -28.80 11.51 28.20
CA LYS A 58 -29.05 10.75 29.43
C LYS A 58 -27.89 10.91 30.42
N THR A 59 -26.65 10.77 29.95
CA THR A 59 -25.44 10.94 30.79
C THR A 59 -25.35 12.36 31.34
N ARG A 60 -25.67 13.38 30.53
CA ARG A 60 -25.63 14.78 30.98
C ARG A 60 -26.73 15.08 31.99
N LEU A 61 -27.95 14.58 31.77
CA LEU A 61 -29.07 14.74 32.71
C LEU A 61 -28.85 13.94 34.00
N SER A 62 -28.29 12.74 33.94
CA SER A 62 -28.02 11.91 35.12
C SER A 62 -26.91 12.51 35.99
N GLY A 63 -25.82 13.00 35.41
CA GLY A 63 -24.75 13.64 36.18
C GLY A 63 -25.22 14.88 36.97
N GLN A 64 -26.21 15.60 36.43
CA GLN A 64 -26.82 16.74 37.13
C GLN A 64 -27.72 16.31 38.29
N PHE A 65 -28.37 15.15 38.17
CA PHE A 65 -29.09 14.55 39.27
C PHE A 65 -28.18 14.09 40.39
N ASP A 66 -27.07 13.42 40.06
CA ASP A 66 -26.12 12.91 41.05
C ASP A 66 -25.52 14.07 41.86
N MET A 67 -25.22 15.19 41.20
CA MET A 67 -24.81 16.44 41.86
C MET A 67 -25.89 16.95 42.83
N LEU A 68 -27.14 17.10 42.37
CA LEU A 68 -28.25 17.55 43.22
C LEU A 68 -28.50 16.61 44.40
N GLU A 69 -28.35 15.30 44.21
CA GLU A 69 -28.54 14.30 45.26
C GLU A 69 -27.43 14.39 46.33
N SER A 70 -26.18 14.61 45.92
CA SER A 70 -25.07 14.87 46.83
C SER A 70 -25.31 16.13 47.69
N ILE A 71 -25.76 17.22 47.08
CA ILE A 71 -26.06 18.48 47.76
C ILE A 71 -27.26 18.31 48.69
N ALA A 72 -28.31 17.63 48.27
CA ALA A 72 -29.48 17.35 49.11
C ALA A 72 -29.12 16.53 50.34
N ASN A 73 -28.24 15.53 50.20
CA ASN A 73 -27.73 14.75 51.33
C ASN A 73 -26.90 15.60 52.29
N PHE A 74 -26.05 16.51 51.77
CA PHE A 74 -25.29 17.44 52.60
C PHE A 74 -26.21 18.38 53.39
N ILE A 75 -27.19 18.99 52.73
CA ILE A 75 -28.16 19.91 53.35
C ILE A 75 -28.99 19.19 54.41
N GLY A 76 -29.36 17.93 54.18
CA GLY A 76 -30.09 17.09 55.14
C GLY A 76 -29.39 16.92 56.50
N ASN A 77 -28.06 17.02 56.53
CA ASN A 77 -27.26 16.96 57.76
C ASN A 77 -27.20 18.29 58.52
N LEU A 78 -27.68 19.40 57.93
CA LEU A 78 -27.69 20.71 58.57
C LEU A 78 -28.92 20.88 59.48
N ASN A 79 -28.81 21.79 60.45
CA ASN A 79 -29.90 22.08 61.40
C ASN A 79 -31.02 22.94 60.80
N ASN A 80 -30.71 23.80 59.85
CA ASN A 80 -31.67 24.67 59.18
C ASN A 80 -31.44 24.68 57.67
N ILE A 81 -32.51 24.44 56.91
CA ILE A 81 -32.53 24.36 55.44
C ILE A 81 -32.54 25.75 54.78
N ASN A 82 -32.94 26.80 55.52
CA ASN A 82 -32.98 28.19 55.03
C ASN A 82 -31.75 29.00 55.50
N ASN A 83 -30.60 28.36 55.64
CA ASN A 83 -29.38 28.99 56.14
C ASN A 83 -28.65 29.74 55.01
N GLU A 84 -28.00 30.87 55.31
CA GLU A 84 -27.17 31.63 54.35
C GLU A 84 -26.09 30.73 53.71
N MET A 85 -25.56 29.77 54.47
CA MET A 85 -24.60 28.79 53.98
C MET A 85 -25.15 27.87 52.88
N VAL A 86 -26.44 27.51 52.94
CA VAL A 86 -27.10 26.68 51.92
C VAL A 86 -27.32 27.50 50.64
N ILE A 87 -27.67 28.78 50.77
CA ILE A 87 -27.81 29.70 49.64
C ILE A 87 -26.46 29.93 48.96
N ALA A 88 -25.38 30.12 49.73
CA ALA A 88 -24.02 30.28 49.21
C ALA A 88 -23.53 29.02 48.46
N LEU A 89 -23.81 27.82 48.99
CA LEU A 89 -23.49 26.55 48.34
C LEU A 89 -24.22 26.42 47.00
N MET A 90 -25.55 26.65 46.98
CA MET A 90 -26.33 26.63 45.75
C MET A 90 -25.82 27.67 44.73
N ASP A 91 -25.37 28.85 45.16
CA ASP A 91 -24.82 29.87 44.27
C ASP A 91 -23.46 29.48 43.68
N SER A 92 -22.60 28.80 44.47
CA SER A 92 -21.36 28.21 43.98
C SER A 92 -21.64 27.18 42.89
N ASP A 93 -22.55 26.23 43.15
CA ASP A 93 -22.89 25.14 42.23
C ASP A 93 -23.56 25.64 40.94
N VAL A 94 -24.43 26.66 41.03
CA VAL A 94 -25.01 27.30 39.84
C VAL A 94 -23.94 27.96 38.97
N LYS A 95 -22.91 28.58 39.56
CA LYS A 95 -21.80 29.20 38.80
C LYS A 95 -20.91 28.17 38.09
N ARG A 96 -20.94 26.91 38.53
CA ARG A 96 -20.10 25.80 38.04
C ARG A 96 -20.82 24.84 37.10
N SER A 97 -22.13 24.79 37.21
CA SER A 97 -22.98 23.89 36.43
C SER A 97 -23.65 24.63 35.26
N SER A 98 -24.37 23.88 34.43
CA SER A 98 -25.20 24.46 33.35
C SER A 98 -26.56 24.96 33.83
N LEU A 99 -26.87 24.81 35.13
CA LEU A 99 -28.09 25.31 35.77
C LEU A 99 -28.15 26.83 35.70
N ILE A 100 -29.34 27.38 35.49
CA ILE A 100 -29.56 28.83 35.56
C ILE A 100 -29.89 29.28 36.98
N ARG A 101 -30.36 28.37 37.83
CA ARG A 101 -30.75 28.64 39.22
C ARG A 101 -30.89 27.34 39.99
N MET A 102 -30.61 27.37 41.29
CA MET A 102 -30.93 26.31 42.23
C MET A 102 -31.85 26.87 43.31
N THR A 103 -32.73 26.02 43.81
CA THR A 103 -33.72 26.40 44.81
C THR A 103 -33.93 25.32 45.83
N ILE A 104 -34.07 25.69 47.10
CA ILE A 104 -34.52 24.81 48.16
C ILE A 104 -35.91 25.19 48.64
N SER A 105 -36.80 24.20 48.75
CA SER A 105 -38.18 24.40 49.16
C SER A 105 -38.49 23.68 50.46
N THR A 106 -39.19 24.34 51.38
CA THR A 106 -39.75 23.71 52.59
C THR A 106 -40.93 22.81 52.21
N LEU A 107 -41.37 21.95 53.14
CA LEU A 107 -42.53 21.08 52.91
C LEU A 107 -43.84 21.85 52.67
N ASP A 108 -43.93 23.10 53.13
CA ASP A 108 -45.08 23.99 52.91
C ASP A 108 -45.01 24.71 51.55
N GLY A 109 -43.96 24.44 50.77
CA GLY A 109 -43.79 24.95 49.41
C GLY A 109 -43.14 26.32 49.31
N GLU A 110 -42.68 26.91 50.41
CA GLU A 110 -41.86 28.12 50.35
C GLU A 110 -40.48 27.79 49.78
N CYS A 111 -40.14 28.44 48.68
CA CYS A 111 -38.95 28.20 47.88
C CYS A 111 -37.97 29.37 48.03
N TYR A 112 -36.71 29.05 48.31
CA TYR A 112 -35.59 29.98 48.45
C TYR A 112 -34.56 29.67 47.36
N SER A 113 -34.27 30.63 46.49
CA SER A 113 -33.31 30.47 45.40
C SER A 113 -31.92 31.00 45.75
N ASN A 114 -30.91 30.55 45.02
CA ASN A 114 -29.54 31.03 45.18
C ASN A 114 -29.37 32.54 44.91
N ASP A 115 -30.22 33.12 44.05
CA ASP A 115 -30.22 34.56 43.74
C ASP A 115 -31.18 35.38 44.63
N GLY A 116 -31.62 34.81 45.75
CA GLY A 116 -32.37 35.50 46.80
C GLY A 116 -33.86 35.71 46.51
N ILE A 117 -34.37 35.17 45.40
CA ILE A 117 -35.79 35.26 45.02
C ILE A 117 -36.58 34.19 45.76
N THR A 118 -37.66 34.59 46.42
CA THR A 118 -38.59 33.69 47.10
C THR A 118 -39.92 33.60 46.36
N HIS A 119 -40.50 32.40 46.31
CA HIS A 119 -41.81 32.15 45.72
C HIS A 119 -42.40 30.86 46.29
N ASN A 120 -43.68 30.57 46.01
CA ASN A 120 -44.31 29.33 46.45
C ASN A 120 -44.42 28.32 45.29
N VAL A 121 -44.03 27.07 45.54
CA VAL A 121 -44.04 25.96 44.57
C VAL A 121 -44.99 24.82 44.96
N GLN A 122 -45.82 24.98 45.99
CA GLN A 122 -46.69 23.93 46.54
C GLN A 122 -47.60 23.29 45.49
N ASP A 123 -48.06 24.07 44.52
CA ASP A 123 -48.95 23.60 43.45
C ASP A 123 -48.23 22.92 42.28
N ARG A 124 -46.89 22.99 42.22
CA ARG A 124 -46.11 22.47 41.10
C ARG A 124 -45.92 20.94 41.20
N ASP A 125 -46.15 20.24 40.08
CA ASP A 125 -46.10 18.78 40.03
C ASP A 125 -44.73 18.20 40.39
N TYR A 126 -43.64 18.84 39.93
CA TYR A 126 -42.28 18.39 40.23
C TYR A 126 -42.00 18.41 41.75
N PHE A 127 -42.55 19.40 42.45
CA PHE A 127 -42.42 19.56 43.89
C PHE A 127 -43.26 18.52 44.63
N LYS A 128 -44.51 18.30 44.20
CA LYS A 128 -45.39 17.26 44.79
C LYS A 128 -44.78 15.87 44.70
N LYS A 129 -44.18 15.53 43.54
CA LYS A 129 -43.47 14.25 43.34
C LYS A 129 -42.25 14.13 44.28
N ALA A 130 -41.39 15.15 44.32
CA ALA A 130 -40.21 15.15 45.18
C ALA A 130 -40.56 15.12 46.68
N LYS A 131 -41.63 15.83 47.09
CA LYS A 131 -42.15 15.80 48.47
C LYS A 131 -42.60 14.40 48.90
N ASN A 132 -43.01 13.56 47.94
CA ASN A 132 -43.38 12.16 48.18
C ASN A 132 -42.19 11.18 48.04
N GLY A 133 -40.97 11.68 47.86
CA GLY A 133 -39.75 10.88 47.76
C GLY A 133 -39.34 10.51 46.33
N GLU A 134 -40.03 11.02 45.31
CA GLU A 134 -39.71 10.71 43.91
C GLU A 134 -38.82 11.81 43.30
N LYS A 135 -37.57 11.44 42.97
CA LYS A 135 -36.73 12.29 42.13
C LYS A 135 -37.28 12.36 40.72
N ASN A 136 -37.38 13.56 40.14
CA ASN A 136 -38.09 13.75 38.89
C ASN A 136 -37.57 14.95 38.08
N ILE A 137 -37.72 14.86 36.76
CA ILE A 137 -37.49 15.96 35.81
C ILE A 137 -38.86 16.48 35.39
N SER A 138 -39.06 17.79 35.54
CA SER A 138 -40.30 18.41 35.11
C SER A 138 -40.43 18.40 33.60
N GLU A 139 -41.66 18.37 33.12
CA GLU A 139 -41.96 18.82 31.77
C GLU A 139 -41.50 20.28 31.59
N PRO A 140 -41.17 20.72 30.36
CA PRO A 140 -40.95 22.14 30.07
C PRO A 140 -42.13 22.97 30.56
N LEU A 141 -41.85 23.96 31.41
CA LEU A 141 -42.87 24.77 32.07
C LEU A 141 -42.44 26.22 32.16
N LYS A 142 -43.40 27.13 32.31
CA LYS A 142 -43.08 28.55 32.50
C LYS A 142 -42.63 28.83 33.93
N SER A 143 -41.44 29.42 34.04
CA SER A 143 -40.85 29.91 35.28
C SER A 143 -41.75 30.94 35.94
N ILE A 144 -41.96 30.80 37.26
CA ILE A 144 -42.72 31.75 38.08
C ILE A 144 -42.03 33.13 38.08
N VAL A 145 -40.71 33.16 37.91
CA VAL A 145 -39.91 34.36 38.12
C VAL A 145 -39.83 35.26 36.90
N ASN A 146 -39.67 34.68 35.71
CA ASN A 146 -39.44 35.45 34.47
C ASN A 146 -40.27 34.97 33.27
N ASN A 147 -41.22 34.07 33.50
CA ASN A 147 -42.10 33.49 32.48
C ASN A 147 -41.37 32.79 31.32
N LYS A 148 -40.06 32.53 31.45
CA LYS A 148 -39.27 31.75 30.49
C LYS A 148 -39.53 30.26 30.67
N GLU A 149 -39.40 29.52 29.59
CA GLU A 149 -39.58 28.08 29.57
C GLU A 149 -38.35 27.37 30.16
N ILE A 150 -38.58 26.61 31.22
CA ILE A 150 -37.56 25.97 32.04
C ILE A 150 -37.88 24.50 32.25
N ILE A 151 -36.83 23.73 32.56
CA ILE A 151 -36.94 22.34 33.02
C ILE A 151 -36.39 22.30 34.46
N VAL A 152 -37.10 21.63 35.35
CA VAL A 152 -36.75 21.58 36.78
C VAL A 152 -36.40 20.14 37.16
N LEU A 153 -35.16 19.91 37.59
CA LEU A 153 -34.74 18.65 38.21
C LEU A 153 -34.97 18.78 39.71
N SER A 154 -35.73 17.88 40.30
CA SER A 154 -36.13 17.95 41.72
C SER A 154 -35.73 16.70 42.47
N THR A 155 -35.12 16.87 43.63
CA THR A 155 -34.72 15.79 44.53
C THR A 155 -35.16 16.05 45.97
N PRO A 156 -35.67 15.05 46.70
CA PRO A 156 -35.98 15.17 48.12
C PRO A 156 -34.73 15.39 48.99
N VAL A 157 -34.86 16.22 50.01
CA VAL A 157 -33.84 16.40 51.06
C VAL A 157 -34.22 15.56 52.27
N TYR A 158 -33.36 14.60 52.64
CA TYR A 158 -33.61 13.69 53.76
C TYR A 158 -32.83 14.09 55.02
N LYS A 159 -33.50 14.09 56.16
CA LYS A 159 -32.87 14.17 57.49
C LYS A 159 -33.32 12.99 58.33
N SER A 160 -32.37 12.14 58.73
CA SER A 160 -32.63 10.90 59.49
C SER A 160 -33.75 10.03 58.86
N GLY A 161 -33.75 9.92 57.53
CA GLY A 161 -34.72 9.12 56.77
C GLY A 161 -36.11 9.77 56.56
N LYS A 162 -36.34 11.01 57.02
CA LYS A 162 -37.57 11.78 56.74
C LYS A 162 -37.29 12.91 55.75
N ILE A 163 -38.23 13.14 54.83
CA ILE A 163 -38.14 14.26 53.89
C ILE A 163 -38.40 15.56 54.66
N VAL A 164 -37.46 16.50 54.59
CA VAL A 164 -37.55 17.80 55.27
C VAL A 164 -37.63 18.98 54.31
N GLY A 165 -37.38 18.75 53.02
CA GLY A 165 -37.48 19.75 51.96
C GLY A 165 -37.25 19.14 50.58
N VAL A 166 -37.24 19.98 49.56
CA VAL A 166 -36.97 19.60 48.16
C VAL A 166 -35.90 20.53 47.61
N LEU A 167 -34.81 19.97 47.11
CA LEU A 167 -33.80 20.71 46.36
C LEU A 167 -34.13 20.61 44.87
N SER A 168 -34.05 21.71 44.15
CA SER A 168 -34.34 21.74 42.72
C SER A 168 -33.28 22.52 41.94
N GLY A 169 -32.83 21.96 40.83
CA GLY A 169 -32.02 22.65 39.83
C GLY A 169 -32.87 23.04 38.63
N ILE A 170 -32.72 24.28 38.16
CA ILE A 170 -33.46 24.82 37.03
C ILE A 170 -32.55 24.92 35.80
N TYR A 171 -32.98 24.34 34.68
CA TYR A 171 -32.39 24.45 33.36
C TYR A 171 -33.19 25.42 32.49
N ASP A 172 -32.47 26.17 31.65
CA ASP A 172 -33.09 26.81 30.49
C ASP A 172 -33.40 25.73 29.45
N SER A 173 -34.66 25.64 29.03
CA SER A 173 -35.08 24.71 27.98
C SER A 173 -34.31 24.90 26.67
N LYS A 174 -33.88 26.14 26.34
CA LYS A 174 -33.11 26.43 25.13
C LYS A 174 -31.69 25.84 25.15
N LYS A 175 -31.08 25.71 26.33
CA LYS A 175 -29.77 25.05 26.48
C LYS A 175 -29.84 23.57 26.14
N LEU A 176 -31.02 22.94 26.25
CA LEU A 176 -31.19 21.55 25.86
C LEU A 176 -30.96 21.35 24.36
N ASN A 177 -31.24 22.36 23.53
CA ASN A 177 -30.96 22.34 22.09
C ASN A 177 -29.46 22.29 21.78
N GLU A 178 -28.63 22.91 22.63
CA GLU A 178 -27.17 22.92 22.47
C GLU A 178 -26.55 21.54 22.74
N LEU A 179 -27.22 20.72 23.55
CA LEU A 179 -26.80 19.35 23.88
C LEU A 179 -27.11 18.33 22.77
N LEU A 180 -27.86 18.73 21.74
CA LEU A 180 -28.21 17.88 20.60
C LEU A 180 -27.15 17.98 19.49
N GLY A 181 -26.95 16.90 18.73
CA GLY A 181 -26.19 16.91 17.48
C GLY A 181 -24.68 16.99 17.65
N LEU A 182 -24.08 15.83 17.98
CA LEU A 182 -22.64 15.56 17.90
C LEU A 182 -22.27 15.03 16.51
N SER A 183 -21.04 15.29 16.06
CA SER A 183 -20.59 15.29 14.66
C SER A 183 -20.42 13.91 13.98
N ALA A 184 -21.50 13.27 13.54
CA ALA A 184 -21.42 12.11 12.62
C ALA A 184 -21.81 12.44 11.16
N PHE A 185 -22.60 13.49 10.93
CA PHE A 185 -23.18 13.83 9.62
C PHE A 185 -22.87 15.27 9.15
N ASP A 186 -21.72 15.85 9.53
CA ASP A 186 -21.30 17.22 9.14
C ASP A 186 -22.39 18.30 9.33
N GLU A 187 -23.08 18.30 10.48
CA GLU A 187 -24.20 19.22 10.78
C GLU A 187 -25.43 19.10 9.84
N LYS A 188 -25.51 18.07 9.00
CA LYS A 188 -26.64 17.85 8.05
C LYS A 188 -27.78 17.01 8.61
N ALA A 189 -27.67 16.54 9.85
CA ALA A 189 -28.74 15.81 10.55
C ALA A 189 -29.51 16.76 11.47
N ASP A 190 -30.84 16.75 11.36
CA ASP A 190 -31.70 17.42 12.32
C ASP A 190 -32.02 16.45 13.46
N VAL A 191 -31.95 16.93 14.71
CA VAL A 191 -32.24 16.14 15.91
C VAL A 191 -33.36 16.81 16.69
N PHE A 192 -34.39 16.03 17.03
CA PHE A 192 -35.54 16.48 17.81
C PHE A 192 -35.72 15.60 19.04
N VAL A 193 -36.08 16.21 20.16
CA VAL A 193 -36.61 15.53 21.33
C VAL A 193 -38.08 15.89 21.41
N ALA A 194 -38.96 14.90 21.38
CA ALA A 194 -40.41 15.11 21.37
C ALA A 194 -41.11 14.15 22.34
N LYS A 195 -42.26 14.55 22.86
CA LYS A 195 -43.09 13.70 23.74
C LYS A 195 -43.85 12.65 22.93
N LYS A 196 -44.46 11.67 23.61
CA LYS A 196 -45.35 10.68 22.97
C LYS A 196 -46.54 11.30 22.24
N ASN A 197 -47.01 12.47 22.67
CA ASN A 197 -48.06 13.23 22.00
C ASN A 197 -47.56 14.08 20.80
N GLY A 198 -46.25 14.10 20.57
CA GLY A 198 -45.57 14.76 19.46
C GLY A 198 -45.06 16.17 19.75
N ASP A 199 -45.33 16.76 20.91
CA ASP A 199 -44.85 18.11 21.25
C ASP A 199 -43.31 18.14 21.35
N ILE A 200 -42.68 19.14 20.75
CA ILE A 200 -41.22 19.30 20.78
C ILE A 200 -40.78 19.81 22.16
N VAL A 201 -39.82 19.09 22.75
CA VAL A 201 -39.12 19.46 24.00
C VAL A 201 -37.82 20.21 23.67
N ALA A 202 -37.07 19.71 22.69
CA ALA A 202 -35.83 20.32 22.23
C ALA A 202 -35.61 19.99 20.74
N GLN A 203 -34.94 20.87 20.01
CA GLN A 203 -34.62 20.65 18.60
C GLN A 203 -33.34 21.37 18.20
N LYS A 204 -32.56 20.73 17.34
CA LYS A 204 -31.43 21.33 16.64
C LYS A 204 -31.56 21.00 15.16
N THR A 205 -31.77 22.03 14.36
CA THR A 205 -31.94 21.92 12.91
C THR A 205 -30.79 22.64 12.20
N ASN A 206 -30.47 22.20 10.98
CA ASN A 206 -29.51 22.91 10.13
C ASN A 206 -30.04 24.33 9.81
N LYS A 207 -29.13 25.31 9.63
CA LYS A 207 -29.35 26.78 9.57
C LYS A 207 -30.44 27.27 8.60
N ASN A 208 -30.94 26.43 7.70
CA ASN A 208 -31.95 26.78 6.69
C ASN A 208 -33.36 26.20 6.95
N ARG A 209 -33.59 25.43 8.02
CA ARG A 209 -34.92 24.83 8.32
C ARG A 209 -35.65 25.50 9.46
N LYS A 210 -36.97 25.68 9.30
CA LYS A 210 -37.86 26.24 10.32
C LYS A 210 -37.96 25.30 11.52
N THR A 211 -37.90 25.89 12.72
CA THR A 211 -38.27 25.22 13.98
C THR A 211 -39.74 24.82 13.97
N ILE A 212 -40.03 23.58 14.34
CA ILE A 212 -41.38 23.03 14.42
C ILE A 212 -41.85 22.96 15.89
N SER A 213 -43.17 22.96 16.10
CA SER A 213 -43.77 22.86 17.44
C SER A 213 -44.20 21.43 17.79
N CYS A 214 -44.46 20.61 16.77
CA CYS A 214 -44.85 19.22 16.92
C CYS A 214 -44.15 18.36 15.86
N ILE A 215 -43.52 17.26 16.26
CA ILE A 215 -42.80 16.35 15.34
C ILE A 215 -43.74 15.76 14.28
N PHE A 216 -45.03 15.62 14.61
CA PHE A 216 -46.02 15.10 13.68
C PHE A 216 -46.34 16.03 12.51
N GLN A 217 -45.94 17.31 12.57
CA GLN A 217 -46.03 18.24 11.45
C GLN A 217 -45.14 17.84 10.26
N LEU A 218 -44.12 17.00 10.49
CA LEU A 218 -43.27 16.46 9.42
C LEU A 218 -44.01 15.43 8.54
N PHE A 219 -45.10 14.85 9.05
CA PHE A 219 -45.84 13.76 8.41
C PHE A 219 -47.25 14.24 8.03
N ASP A 220 -47.33 15.12 7.03
CA ASP A 220 -48.61 15.46 6.40
C ASP A 220 -49.03 14.36 5.40
N LYS A 221 -50.33 14.25 5.08
CA LYS A 221 -50.87 13.12 4.30
C LYS A 221 -50.22 12.92 2.92
N ASP A 222 -49.66 13.96 2.33
CA ASP A 222 -49.02 13.92 1.00
C ASP A 222 -47.52 13.57 1.04
N ASN A 223 -46.95 13.37 2.24
CA ASN A 223 -45.50 13.31 2.47
C ASN A 223 -44.96 11.91 2.82
N CYS A 224 -45.80 10.88 2.99
CA CYS A 224 -45.32 9.53 3.30
C CYS A 224 -45.58 8.55 2.15
N ASP A 225 -44.61 7.69 1.86
CA ASP A 225 -44.71 6.67 0.79
C ASP A 225 -45.67 5.50 1.17
N GLU A 226 -46.07 5.38 2.45
CA GLU A 226 -47.01 4.36 2.96
C GLU A 226 -48.24 5.01 3.63
N ASP A 227 -49.44 4.49 3.32
CA ASP A 227 -50.77 4.99 3.74
C ASP A 227 -51.01 5.05 5.28
N ASP A 228 -50.04 4.70 6.13
CA ASP A 228 -50.22 4.66 7.59
C ASP A 228 -48.97 5.03 8.44
N CYS A 229 -47.92 5.64 7.85
CA CYS A 229 -46.65 5.93 8.55
C CYS A 229 -46.83 6.67 9.90
N LEU A 230 -47.63 7.74 9.94
CA LEU A 230 -47.90 8.49 11.16
C LEU A 230 -48.60 7.63 12.23
N LYS A 231 -49.50 6.74 11.83
CA LYS A 231 -50.21 5.85 12.74
C LYS A 231 -49.26 4.80 13.31
N THR A 232 -48.38 4.23 12.49
CA THR A 232 -47.37 3.28 12.96
C THR A 232 -46.37 3.92 13.92
N ILE A 233 -45.89 5.14 13.64
CA ILE A 233 -45.03 5.89 14.57
C ILE A 233 -45.76 6.10 15.90
N LYS A 234 -47.01 6.59 15.87
CA LYS A 234 -47.83 6.80 17.09
C LYS A 234 -48.06 5.51 17.87
N GLU A 235 -48.33 4.40 17.19
CA GLU A 235 -48.54 3.09 17.82
C GLU A 235 -47.24 2.53 18.42
N ASN A 236 -46.11 2.68 17.73
CA ASN A 236 -44.79 2.31 18.22
C ASN A 236 -44.40 3.15 19.45
N MET A 237 -44.61 4.47 19.39
CA MET A 237 -44.35 5.36 20.53
C MET A 237 -45.24 5.05 21.74
N LYS A 238 -46.50 4.66 21.51
CA LYS A 238 -47.41 4.24 22.58
C LYS A 238 -46.91 2.98 23.29
N ASN A 239 -46.26 2.08 22.55
CA ASN A 239 -45.73 0.80 23.05
C ASN A 239 -44.22 0.83 23.38
N ASP A 240 -43.62 2.01 23.53
CA ASP A 240 -42.19 2.18 23.88
C ASP A 240 -41.21 1.53 22.88
N LYS A 241 -41.61 1.44 21.61
CA LYS A 241 -40.78 0.87 20.53
C LYS A 241 -40.02 1.95 19.76
N SER A 242 -38.83 1.59 19.32
CA SER A 242 -38.05 2.33 18.33
C SER A 242 -38.49 2.00 16.90
N GLY A 243 -38.09 2.82 15.95
CA GLY A 243 -38.29 2.53 14.53
C GLY A 243 -37.59 3.53 13.62
N TYR A 244 -37.70 3.28 12.32
CA TYR A 244 -37.22 4.19 11.28
C TYR A 244 -38.26 4.28 10.16
N PHE A 245 -38.31 5.43 9.49
CA PHE A 245 -39.21 5.70 8.36
C PHE A 245 -38.56 6.61 7.34
N ASN A 246 -39.02 6.49 6.10
CA ASN A 246 -38.69 7.43 5.04
C ASN A 246 -39.92 8.32 4.79
N TYR A 247 -39.69 9.61 4.60
CA TYR A 247 -40.75 10.57 4.27
C TYR A 247 -40.23 11.61 3.27
N ASN A 248 -41.14 12.31 2.60
CA ASN A 248 -40.89 13.36 1.64
C ASN A 248 -41.23 14.71 2.27
N LEU A 249 -40.40 15.73 2.08
CA LEU A 249 -40.69 17.10 2.48
C LEU A 249 -40.15 18.04 1.41
N ASP A 250 -40.97 18.95 0.89
CA ASP A 250 -40.57 19.92 -0.14
C ASP A 250 -39.87 19.30 -1.38
N ASN A 251 -40.38 18.17 -1.89
CA ASN A 251 -39.78 17.36 -2.97
C ASN A 251 -38.41 16.72 -2.64
N GLU A 252 -37.99 16.67 -1.37
CA GLU A 252 -36.81 15.94 -0.94
C GLU A 252 -37.18 14.74 -0.06
N LYS A 253 -36.51 13.60 -0.27
CA LYS A 253 -36.62 12.40 0.58
C LYS A 253 -35.77 12.55 1.83
N PHE A 254 -36.33 12.17 2.97
CA PHE A 254 -35.71 12.15 4.29
C PHE A 254 -35.79 10.75 4.88
N MET A 255 -34.76 10.39 5.63
CA MET A 255 -34.76 9.21 6.49
C MET A 255 -34.80 9.68 7.93
N LEU A 256 -35.67 9.07 8.72
CA LEU A 256 -35.90 9.38 10.12
C LEU A 256 -35.72 8.11 10.95
N ASN A 257 -35.01 8.21 12.06
CA ASN A 257 -34.94 7.19 13.09
C ASN A 257 -35.45 7.77 14.41
N TYR A 258 -36.18 6.98 15.19
CA TYR A 258 -36.71 7.41 16.48
C TYR A 258 -36.62 6.33 17.55
N GLN A 259 -36.28 6.74 18.77
CA GLN A 259 -36.04 5.85 19.90
C GLN A 259 -36.45 6.51 21.23
N PRO A 260 -36.95 5.74 22.22
CA PRO A 260 -37.31 6.28 23.53
C PRO A 260 -36.06 6.73 24.31
N LEU A 261 -36.10 7.92 24.93
CA LEU A 261 -34.99 8.45 25.72
C LEU A 261 -34.87 7.76 27.09
N GLY A 262 -35.99 7.23 27.61
CA GLY A 262 -36.08 6.65 28.95
C GLY A 262 -36.17 7.69 30.09
N VAL A 263 -36.49 8.94 29.75
CA VAL A 263 -36.80 10.04 30.68
C VAL A 263 -38.18 10.58 30.32
N ASN A 264 -39.09 10.65 31.29
CA ASN A 264 -40.51 10.98 31.07
C ASN A 264 -41.10 10.17 29.91
N ASP A 265 -41.90 10.80 29.04
CA ASP A 265 -42.46 10.20 27.82
C ASP A 265 -41.71 10.69 26.56
N TRP A 266 -40.42 11.02 26.68
CA TRP A 266 -39.66 11.66 25.61
C TRP A 266 -39.01 10.64 24.67
N TYR A 267 -38.95 11.03 23.40
CA TYR A 267 -38.38 10.32 22.27
C TYR A 267 -37.36 11.20 21.57
N VAL A 268 -36.26 10.60 21.09
CA VAL A 268 -35.28 11.27 20.23
C VAL A 268 -35.53 10.85 18.79
N PHE A 269 -35.63 11.83 17.90
CA PHE A 269 -35.77 11.68 16.46
C PHE A 269 -34.53 12.24 15.78
N SER A 270 -33.92 11.48 14.89
CA SER A 270 -32.81 11.93 14.03
C SER A 270 -33.25 11.86 12.58
N VAL A 271 -33.05 12.95 11.84
CA VAL A 271 -33.51 13.12 10.46
C VAL A 271 -32.35 13.49 9.56
N VAL A 272 -32.18 12.78 8.45
CA VAL A 272 -31.15 13.07 7.44
C VAL A 272 -31.74 13.10 6.02
N PRO A 273 -31.31 14.03 5.14
CA PRO A 273 -31.68 13.99 3.74
C PRO A 273 -31.14 12.73 3.05
N ASN A 274 -31.99 12.08 2.26
CA ASN A 274 -31.62 10.89 1.47
C ASN A 274 -30.59 11.22 0.36
N LYS A 275 -30.46 12.51 0.00
CA LYS A 275 -29.41 13.00 -0.92
C LYS A 275 -27.99 12.72 -0.42
N ILE A 276 -27.77 12.64 0.90
CA ILE A 276 -26.47 12.28 1.46
C ILE A 276 -26.06 10.87 1.00
N VAL A 277 -27.03 9.97 0.80
CA VAL A 277 -26.82 8.61 0.28
C VAL A 277 -26.73 8.60 -1.26
N SER A 278 -27.57 9.39 -1.93
CA SER A 278 -27.65 9.35 -3.40
C SER A 278 -26.43 9.96 -4.09
N ILE A 279 -25.81 11.01 -3.52
CA ILE A 279 -24.61 11.64 -4.11
C ILE A 279 -23.45 10.63 -4.22
N GLN A 280 -23.28 9.77 -3.22
CA GLN A 280 -22.25 8.72 -3.28
C GLN A 280 -22.63 7.58 -4.24
N SER A 281 -23.89 7.16 -4.29
CA SER A 281 -24.35 6.11 -5.22
C SER A 281 -24.30 6.56 -6.70
N GLU A 282 -24.61 7.82 -6.99
CA GLU A 282 -24.61 8.35 -8.36
C GLU A 282 -23.21 8.38 -8.97
N ASN A 283 -22.19 8.82 -8.20
CA ASN A 283 -20.81 8.82 -8.66
C ASN A 283 -20.31 7.40 -8.94
N ILE A 284 -20.57 6.46 -8.02
CA ILE A 284 -20.19 5.05 -8.19
C ILE A 284 -20.93 4.45 -9.40
N SER A 285 -22.20 4.77 -9.58
CA SER A 285 -22.98 4.29 -10.73
C SER A 285 -22.41 4.79 -12.05
N TYR A 286 -21.99 6.05 -12.13
CA TYR A 286 -21.41 6.65 -13.32
C TYR A 286 -20.11 5.94 -13.75
N ASP A 287 -19.22 5.68 -12.79
CA ASP A 287 -17.97 4.96 -13.04
C ASP A 287 -18.23 3.53 -13.52
N VAL A 288 -19.21 2.84 -12.93
CA VAL A 288 -19.62 1.50 -13.35
C VAL A 288 -20.18 1.49 -14.79
N TYR A 289 -20.95 2.51 -15.18
CA TYR A 289 -21.46 2.62 -16.56
C TYR A 289 -20.33 2.84 -17.57
N ILE A 290 -19.34 3.69 -17.24
CA ILE A 290 -18.17 3.91 -18.10
C ILE A 290 -17.40 2.60 -18.28
N PHE A 291 -17.11 1.91 -17.18
CA PHE A 291 -16.38 0.65 -17.22
C PHE A 291 -17.10 -0.42 -18.05
N ALA A 292 -18.44 -0.51 -17.94
CA ALA A 292 -19.23 -1.42 -18.76
C ALA A 292 -19.15 -1.08 -20.27
N LEU A 293 -19.10 0.21 -20.63
CA LEU A 293 -18.95 0.65 -22.02
C LEU A 293 -17.57 0.28 -22.58
N GLU A 294 -16.51 0.42 -21.78
CA GLU A 294 -15.15 0.04 -22.16
C GLU A 294 -15.04 -1.47 -22.43
N ILE A 295 -15.63 -2.30 -21.57
CA ILE A 295 -15.69 -3.76 -21.78
C ILE A 295 -16.41 -4.09 -23.10
N LEU A 296 -17.55 -3.46 -23.38
CA LEU A 296 -18.29 -3.70 -24.61
C LEU A 296 -17.48 -3.29 -25.86
N LEU A 297 -16.69 -2.21 -25.77
CA LEU A 297 -15.80 -1.76 -26.84
C LEU A 297 -14.66 -2.75 -27.10
N VAL A 298 -14.03 -3.29 -26.05
CA VAL A 298 -12.99 -4.32 -26.17
C VAL A 298 -13.54 -5.60 -26.82
N ILE A 299 -14.73 -6.05 -26.39
CA ILE A 299 -15.39 -7.23 -26.96
C ILE A 299 -15.70 -7.01 -28.45
N LEU A 300 -16.16 -5.81 -28.84
CA LEU A 300 -16.41 -5.46 -30.24
C LEU A 300 -15.14 -5.54 -31.09
N ILE A 301 -14.02 -5.00 -30.59
CA ILE A 301 -12.72 -5.05 -31.27
C ILE A 301 -12.24 -6.50 -31.43
N PHE A 302 -12.37 -7.32 -30.39
CA PHE A 302 -11.97 -8.72 -30.41
C PHE A 302 -12.78 -9.54 -31.42
N ILE A 303 -14.08 -9.27 -31.53
CA ILE A 303 -14.94 -9.92 -32.53
C ILE A 303 -14.54 -9.55 -33.96
N ILE A 304 -14.25 -8.27 -34.22
CA ILE A 304 -13.75 -7.80 -35.53
C ILE A 304 -12.45 -8.53 -35.86
N TYR A 305 -11.55 -8.66 -34.89
CA TYR A 305 -10.30 -9.39 -35.04
C TYR A 305 -10.50 -10.87 -35.40
N ILE A 306 -11.40 -11.59 -34.69
CA ILE A 306 -11.74 -12.98 -35.01
C ILE A 306 -12.33 -13.10 -36.42
N ALA A 307 -13.22 -12.20 -36.82
CA ALA A 307 -13.81 -12.19 -38.16
C ALA A 307 -12.73 -12.05 -39.25
N CYS A 308 -11.72 -11.20 -39.01
CA CYS A 308 -10.56 -11.06 -39.90
C CYS A 308 -9.71 -12.35 -39.98
N ILE A 309 -9.43 -13.02 -38.86
CA ILE A 309 -8.67 -14.28 -38.84
C ILE A 309 -9.38 -15.37 -39.63
N ILE A 310 -10.69 -15.56 -39.40
CA ILE A 310 -11.45 -16.62 -40.08
C ILE A 310 -11.43 -16.41 -41.61
N ASN A 311 -11.57 -15.16 -42.05
CA ASN A 311 -11.49 -14.83 -43.46
C ASN A 311 -10.11 -15.12 -44.05
N ASN A 312 -9.03 -14.81 -43.33
CA ASN A 312 -7.67 -15.04 -43.80
C ASN A 312 -7.32 -16.53 -43.90
N ASN A 313 -7.67 -17.32 -42.87
CA ASN A 313 -7.41 -18.76 -42.85
C ASN A 313 -8.16 -19.51 -43.95
N THR A 314 -9.37 -19.07 -44.29
CA THR A 314 -10.15 -19.67 -45.38
C THR A 314 -9.46 -19.48 -46.75
N LYS A 315 -8.80 -18.33 -46.96
CA LYS A 315 -8.02 -18.07 -48.20
C LYS A 315 -6.75 -18.93 -48.27
N ILE A 316 -6.07 -19.12 -47.14
CA ILE A 316 -4.83 -19.91 -47.06
C ILE A 316 -5.09 -21.38 -47.44
N ILE A 317 -6.14 -22.00 -46.91
CA ILE A 317 -6.44 -23.43 -47.17
C ILE A 317 -6.75 -23.71 -48.65
N ILE A 318 -7.43 -22.79 -49.34
CA ILE A 318 -7.74 -22.95 -50.76
C ILE A 318 -6.45 -22.90 -51.60
N ASN A 319 -5.56 -21.96 -51.27
CA ASN A 319 -4.27 -21.78 -51.95
C ASN A 319 -3.33 -22.98 -51.76
N GLU A 320 -3.28 -23.57 -50.56
CA GLU A 320 -2.47 -24.76 -50.26
C GLU A 320 -2.87 -25.98 -51.13
N LYS A 321 -4.17 -26.20 -51.33
CA LYS A 321 -4.67 -27.31 -52.16
C LYS A 321 -4.32 -27.17 -53.65
N GLU A 322 -4.37 -25.95 -54.18
CA GLU A 322 -3.97 -25.70 -55.57
C GLU A 322 -2.45 -25.86 -55.76
N LYS A 323 -1.65 -25.39 -54.79
CA LYS A 323 -0.18 -25.57 -54.81
C LYS A 323 0.24 -27.04 -54.80
N PHE A 324 -0.42 -27.90 -54.02
CA PHE A 324 -0.08 -29.33 -53.96
C PHE A 324 -0.27 -30.04 -55.31
N LYS A 325 -1.36 -29.74 -56.03
CA LYS A 325 -1.63 -30.31 -57.36
C LYS A 325 -0.61 -29.85 -58.41
N VAL A 326 -0.23 -28.57 -58.37
CA VAL A 326 0.81 -28.01 -59.25
C VAL A 326 2.19 -28.60 -58.95
N LEU A 327 2.49 -28.92 -57.68
CA LEU A 327 3.73 -29.59 -57.29
C LEU A 327 3.83 -31.01 -57.84
N THR A 328 2.77 -31.81 -57.79
CA THR A 328 2.79 -33.18 -58.30
C THR A 328 2.88 -33.27 -59.81
N ASP A 329 2.32 -32.31 -60.55
CA ASP A 329 2.32 -32.30 -62.02
C ASP A 329 3.65 -31.78 -62.61
N ASN A 330 4.50 -31.11 -61.81
CA ASN A 330 5.78 -30.53 -62.26
C ASN A 330 7.03 -31.36 -61.87
N ILE A 331 6.87 -32.52 -61.24
CA ILE A 331 8.01 -33.40 -60.93
C ILE A 331 8.48 -34.08 -62.22
N LEU A 332 9.78 -33.98 -62.53
CA LEU A 332 10.41 -34.71 -63.62
C LEU A 332 10.45 -36.21 -63.30
N GLY A 333 9.40 -36.93 -63.66
CA GLY A 333 9.21 -38.33 -63.31
C GLY A 333 7.75 -38.70 -63.01
N GLY A 334 7.53 -39.91 -62.53
CA GLY A 334 6.22 -40.40 -62.15
C GLY A 334 6.05 -40.52 -60.64
N VAL A 335 5.00 -39.94 -60.06
CA VAL A 335 4.57 -40.23 -58.69
C VAL A 335 3.56 -41.37 -58.69
N LYS A 336 3.75 -42.37 -57.83
CA LYS A 336 2.79 -43.46 -57.55
C LYS A 336 2.60 -43.66 -56.05
N THR A 337 1.44 -44.18 -55.68
CA THR A 337 1.19 -44.76 -54.36
C THR A 337 0.73 -46.19 -54.56
N CYS A 338 1.36 -47.14 -53.85
CA CYS A 338 1.04 -48.55 -53.87
C CYS A 338 0.62 -49.02 -52.47
N LEU A 339 -0.22 -50.05 -52.38
CA LEU A 339 -0.39 -50.82 -51.15
C LEU A 339 0.88 -51.65 -50.89
N LYS A 340 1.21 -51.84 -49.62
CA LYS A 340 2.29 -52.75 -49.20
C LYS A 340 1.80 -54.20 -49.20
N ASP A 341 1.47 -54.70 -50.39
CA ASP A 341 1.09 -56.10 -50.63
C ASP A 341 2.17 -56.82 -51.47
N GLU A 342 2.02 -58.14 -51.65
CA GLU A 342 2.99 -58.95 -52.40
C GLU A 342 3.23 -58.43 -53.83
N TYR A 343 2.25 -57.75 -54.43
CA TYR A 343 2.24 -57.32 -55.83
C TYR A 343 2.51 -55.82 -56.04
N MET A 344 2.61 -55.03 -54.96
CA MET A 344 2.71 -53.58 -54.95
C MET A 344 1.56 -52.92 -55.74
N THR A 345 0.32 -53.20 -55.37
CA THR A 345 -0.89 -52.75 -56.07
C THR A 345 -1.04 -51.23 -56.03
N MET A 346 -1.09 -50.57 -57.18
CA MET A 346 -1.19 -49.11 -57.32
C MET A 346 -2.58 -48.58 -56.95
N THR A 347 -2.64 -47.56 -56.09
CA THR A 347 -3.86 -46.86 -55.64
C THR A 347 -3.95 -45.43 -56.14
N TYR A 348 -2.82 -44.80 -56.43
CA TYR A 348 -2.74 -43.48 -57.04
C TYR A 348 -1.55 -43.44 -58.00
N VAL A 349 -1.73 -42.80 -59.15
CA VAL A 349 -0.66 -42.49 -60.10
C VAL A 349 -0.87 -41.06 -60.61
N SER A 350 0.23 -40.32 -60.72
CA SER A 350 0.25 -38.97 -61.30
C SER A 350 0.29 -39.01 -62.83
N GLN A 351 0.03 -37.87 -63.45
CA GLN A 351 0.10 -37.74 -64.91
C GLN A 351 1.51 -38.05 -65.45
N GLY A 352 2.57 -37.59 -64.78
CA GLY A 352 3.96 -37.89 -65.16
C GLY A 352 4.32 -39.38 -65.11
N PHE A 353 3.64 -40.18 -64.28
CA PHE A 353 3.85 -41.64 -64.25
C PHE A 353 3.31 -42.33 -65.51
N LEU A 354 2.18 -41.85 -66.03
CA LEU A 354 1.59 -42.37 -67.25
C LEU A 354 2.47 -42.02 -68.46
N GLU A 355 3.00 -40.79 -68.50
CA GLU A 355 3.93 -40.34 -69.53
C GLU A 355 5.26 -41.10 -69.50
N LEU A 356 5.83 -41.31 -68.30
CA LEU A 356 7.10 -42.03 -68.10
C LEU A 356 7.05 -43.48 -68.57
N THR A 357 5.93 -44.16 -68.35
CA THR A 357 5.76 -45.60 -68.64
C THR A 357 5.11 -45.85 -70.02
N GLY A 358 4.39 -44.85 -70.54
CA GLY A 358 3.63 -44.94 -71.79
C GLY A 358 2.27 -45.64 -71.69
N TYR A 359 1.86 -46.06 -70.48
CA TYR A 359 0.59 -46.74 -70.24
C TYR A 359 -0.49 -45.75 -69.72
N SER A 360 -1.72 -45.89 -70.19
CA SER A 360 -2.87 -45.15 -69.63
C SER A 360 -3.40 -45.81 -68.34
N CYS A 361 -4.17 -45.08 -67.52
CA CYS A 361 -4.81 -45.67 -66.33
C CYS A 361 -5.68 -46.90 -66.66
N GLU A 362 -6.33 -46.92 -67.83
CA GLU A 362 -7.07 -48.10 -68.29
C GLU A 362 -6.15 -49.27 -68.65
N ASP A 363 -5.01 -49.00 -69.28
CA ASP A 363 -4.02 -50.03 -69.64
C ASP A 363 -3.42 -50.66 -68.38
N LEU A 364 -3.09 -49.85 -67.36
CA LEU A 364 -2.55 -50.33 -66.09
C LEU A 364 -3.49 -51.32 -65.40
N ASN A 365 -4.80 -51.05 -65.43
CA ASN A 365 -5.79 -51.95 -64.85
C ASN A 365 -6.03 -53.20 -65.72
N LYS A 366 -6.14 -53.06 -67.04
CA LYS A 366 -6.44 -54.19 -67.95
C LYS A 366 -5.27 -55.15 -68.13
N ILE A 367 -4.05 -54.64 -68.27
CA ILE A 367 -2.84 -55.43 -68.61
C ILE A 367 -2.17 -55.96 -67.34
N PHE A 368 -2.00 -55.10 -66.34
CA PHE A 368 -1.24 -55.43 -65.12
C PHE A 368 -2.12 -55.60 -63.88
N LYS A 369 -3.45 -55.41 -63.97
CA LYS A 369 -4.36 -55.40 -62.80
C LYS A 369 -3.88 -54.44 -61.70
N ASN A 370 -3.28 -53.32 -62.11
CA ASN A 370 -2.62 -52.33 -61.25
C ASN A 370 -1.45 -52.87 -60.40
N ARG A 371 -0.87 -54.01 -60.73
CA ARG A 371 0.30 -54.58 -60.03
C ARG A 371 1.57 -53.98 -60.58
N PHE A 372 2.27 -53.18 -59.78
CA PHE A 372 3.46 -52.47 -60.24
C PHE A 372 4.65 -53.41 -60.50
N LYS A 373 4.76 -54.52 -59.74
CA LYS A 373 5.88 -55.48 -59.90
C LYS A 373 5.96 -56.10 -61.29
N ASP A 374 4.82 -56.24 -61.98
CA ASP A 374 4.73 -56.85 -63.30
C ASP A 374 5.32 -55.95 -64.41
N MET A 375 5.69 -54.70 -64.08
CA MET A 375 6.32 -53.74 -65.01
C MET A 375 7.86 -53.72 -64.91
N ILE A 376 8.44 -54.40 -63.91
CA ILE A 376 9.88 -54.42 -63.64
C ILE A 376 10.59 -55.42 -64.57
N TYR A 377 11.79 -55.07 -65.05
CA TYR A 377 12.59 -55.92 -65.91
C TYR A 377 13.02 -57.21 -65.19
N LYS A 378 12.95 -58.34 -65.91
CA LYS A 378 13.04 -59.69 -65.32
C LYS A 378 14.31 -59.94 -64.50
N ASP A 379 15.46 -59.45 -64.95
CA ASP A 379 16.75 -59.67 -64.28
C ASP A 379 16.91 -58.82 -63.00
N ASP A 380 16.10 -57.77 -62.83
CA ASP A 380 16.18 -56.87 -61.68
C ASP A 380 15.14 -57.21 -60.60
N LEU A 381 14.21 -58.14 -60.85
CA LEU A 381 13.12 -58.51 -59.92
C LEU A 381 13.65 -59.13 -58.61
N ASP A 382 14.63 -60.02 -58.67
CA ASP A 382 15.22 -60.64 -57.47
C ASP A 382 15.98 -59.62 -56.63
N LYS A 383 16.73 -58.73 -57.30
CA LYS A 383 17.45 -57.62 -56.66
C LYS A 383 16.48 -56.60 -56.06
N PHE A 384 15.42 -56.25 -56.77
CA PHE A 384 14.38 -55.33 -56.32
C PHE A 384 13.65 -55.88 -55.08
N ASN A 385 13.24 -57.15 -55.10
CA ASN A 385 12.61 -57.78 -53.93
C ASN A 385 13.58 -57.82 -52.73
N CYS A 386 14.86 -58.16 -52.94
CA CYS A 386 15.84 -58.20 -51.85
C CYS A 386 16.10 -56.80 -51.23
N ILE A 387 16.21 -55.76 -52.07
CA ILE A 387 16.46 -54.39 -51.61
C ILE A 387 15.23 -53.81 -50.91
N ILE A 388 14.03 -53.98 -51.48
CA ILE A 388 12.80 -53.47 -50.89
C ILE A 388 12.47 -54.20 -49.57
N LEU A 389 12.62 -55.53 -49.50
CA LEU A 389 12.37 -56.28 -48.25
C LEU A 389 13.36 -55.87 -47.15
N ASN A 390 14.66 -55.69 -47.46
CA ASN A 390 15.64 -55.23 -46.47
C ASN A 390 15.45 -53.76 -46.05
N GLN A 391 15.08 -52.86 -46.97
CA GLN A 391 14.92 -51.44 -46.67
C GLN A 391 13.61 -51.15 -45.95
N LEU A 392 12.52 -51.87 -46.26
CA LEU A 392 11.23 -51.76 -45.55
C LEU A 392 11.29 -52.23 -44.09
N GLU A 393 12.21 -53.13 -43.73
CA GLU A 393 12.41 -53.58 -42.35
C GLU A 393 13.34 -52.67 -41.54
N LYS A 394 14.19 -51.86 -42.19
CA LYS A 394 15.27 -51.12 -41.51
C LYS A 394 15.17 -49.59 -41.59
N GLN A 395 14.53 -49.01 -42.61
CA GLN A 395 14.47 -47.55 -42.80
C GLN A 395 13.14 -47.09 -43.43
N ASP A 396 12.73 -45.87 -43.06
CA ASP A 396 11.45 -45.26 -43.47
C ASP A 396 11.45 -44.79 -44.94
N LYS A 397 12.61 -44.80 -45.62
CA LYS A 397 12.81 -44.36 -47.01
C LYS A 397 13.48 -45.47 -47.83
N ILE A 398 12.94 -45.72 -49.01
CA ILE A 398 13.40 -46.70 -49.99
C ILE A 398 14.03 -45.93 -51.14
N GLU A 399 15.25 -46.29 -51.51
CA GLU A 399 15.90 -45.78 -52.72
C GLU A 399 16.46 -46.97 -53.48
N VAL A 400 15.96 -47.18 -54.69
CA VAL A 400 16.30 -48.35 -55.49
C VAL A 400 16.36 -48.01 -56.97
N GLU A 401 17.46 -48.44 -57.58
CA GLU A 401 17.67 -48.35 -59.02
C GLU A 401 17.37 -49.70 -59.66
N TYR A 402 16.47 -49.71 -60.63
CA TYR A 402 16.10 -50.91 -61.37
C TYR A 402 15.56 -50.54 -62.75
N ARG A 403 15.52 -51.51 -63.64
CA ARG A 403 15.00 -51.29 -64.99
C ARG A 403 13.51 -51.62 -65.06
N ILE A 404 12.76 -50.82 -65.82
CA ILE A 404 11.36 -51.12 -66.17
C ILE A 404 11.19 -51.21 -67.68
N VAL A 405 10.12 -51.90 -68.09
CA VAL A 405 9.75 -52.06 -69.51
C VAL A 405 8.63 -51.09 -69.84
N ARG A 406 8.89 -50.19 -70.78
CA ARG A 406 7.88 -49.25 -71.33
C ARG A 406 6.90 -49.96 -72.26
N LYS A 407 5.76 -49.31 -72.55
CA LYS A 407 4.74 -49.82 -73.50
C LYS A 407 5.28 -50.14 -74.90
N ASP A 408 6.32 -49.43 -75.33
CA ASP A 408 6.97 -49.62 -76.64
C ASP A 408 8.04 -50.75 -76.65
N GLY A 409 8.28 -51.41 -75.50
CA GLY A 409 9.25 -52.48 -75.34
C GLY A 409 10.67 -52.02 -74.99
N SER A 410 10.92 -50.71 -74.88
CA SER A 410 12.22 -50.19 -74.45
C SER A 410 12.47 -50.39 -72.96
N ILE A 411 13.75 -50.59 -72.59
CA ILE A 411 14.21 -50.76 -71.22
C ILE A 411 14.89 -49.47 -70.77
N ILE A 412 14.39 -48.89 -69.68
CA ILE A 412 14.95 -47.69 -69.08
C ILE A 412 15.42 -47.96 -67.65
N TRP A 413 16.46 -47.27 -67.21
CA TRP A 413 16.87 -47.28 -65.81
C TRP A 413 16.01 -46.29 -65.02
N ILE A 414 15.37 -46.78 -63.97
CA ILE A 414 14.58 -45.99 -63.04
C ILE A 414 15.30 -45.90 -61.71
N LEU A 415 15.39 -44.67 -61.19
CA LEU A 415 15.61 -44.42 -59.77
C LEU A 415 14.24 -44.20 -59.11
N GLU A 416 13.83 -45.12 -58.24
CA GLU A 416 12.66 -44.94 -57.39
C GLU A 416 13.10 -44.48 -56.00
N ARG A 417 12.50 -43.39 -55.53
CA ARG A 417 12.59 -42.92 -54.14
C ARG A 417 11.21 -42.96 -53.51
N SER A 418 11.03 -43.80 -52.51
CA SER A 418 9.73 -44.09 -51.91
C SER A 418 9.75 -43.99 -50.39
N LYS A 419 8.60 -43.68 -49.78
CA LYS A 419 8.40 -43.67 -48.33
C LYS A 419 7.17 -44.50 -47.98
N SER A 420 7.20 -45.24 -46.87
CA SER A 420 5.98 -45.85 -46.34
C SER A 420 5.12 -44.78 -45.66
N ILE A 421 3.81 -44.81 -45.94
CA ILE A 421 2.80 -43.91 -45.35
C ILE A 421 1.56 -44.74 -45.00
N ASN A 422 0.82 -44.35 -43.97
CA ASN A 422 -0.49 -44.94 -43.68
C ASN A 422 -1.56 -44.14 -44.41
N ASP A 423 -2.44 -44.81 -45.16
CA ASP A 423 -3.65 -44.16 -45.69
C ASP A 423 -4.62 -43.85 -44.53
N ASN A 424 -5.56 -42.93 -44.74
CA ASN A 424 -6.58 -42.48 -43.79
C ASN A 424 -7.50 -43.61 -43.27
N LYS A 425 -7.40 -44.82 -43.84
CA LYS A 425 -8.10 -46.04 -43.43
C LYS A 425 -7.23 -47.03 -42.65
N GLY A 426 -5.98 -46.68 -42.34
CA GLY A 426 -5.05 -47.49 -41.55
C GLY A 426 -4.28 -48.56 -42.33
N SER A 427 -4.34 -48.56 -43.66
CA SER A 427 -3.56 -49.49 -44.51
C SER A 427 -2.17 -48.92 -44.82
N GLU A 428 -1.12 -49.73 -44.64
CA GLU A 428 0.24 -49.36 -45.02
C GLU A 428 0.38 -49.26 -46.55
N CYS A 429 0.75 -48.07 -47.00
CA CYS A 429 1.00 -47.73 -48.38
C CYS A 429 2.46 -47.30 -48.57
N ILE A 430 2.93 -47.31 -49.80
CA ILE A 430 4.26 -46.87 -50.22
C ILE A 430 4.06 -45.82 -51.30
N GLN A 431 4.45 -44.58 -51.01
CA GLN A 431 4.39 -43.47 -51.95
C GLN A 431 5.79 -43.22 -52.52
N GLY A 432 5.91 -43.24 -53.85
CA GLY A 432 7.17 -43.22 -54.57
C GLY A 432 7.22 -42.26 -55.74
N VAL A 433 8.40 -41.70 -55.99
CA VAL A 433 8.73 -40.92 -57.19
C VAL A 433 9.73 -41.71 -58.04
N LEU A 434 9.43 -41.89 -59.33
CA LEU A 434 10.24 -42.63 -60.30
C LEU A 434 10.88 -41.65 -61.29
N THR A 435 12.19 -41.72 -61.46
CA THR A 435 12.95 -40.86 -62.39
C THR A 435 13.74 -41.72 -63.39
N ASP A 436 13.70 -41.41 -64.69
CA ASP A 436 14.56 -42.07 -65.71
C ASP A 436 16.01 -41.56 -65.60
N ILE A 437 16.97 -42.46 -65.34
CA ILE A 437 18.40 -42.14 -65.15
C ILE A 437 19.30 -42.75 -66.23
N THR A 438 18.73 -43.12 -67.38
CA THR A 438 19.44 -43.86 -68.44
C THR A 438 20.60 -43.06 -69.07
N GLU A 439 20.47 -41.75 -69.27
CA GLU A 439 21.57 -40.89 -69.77
C GLU A 439 22.62 -40.59 -68.69
N LEU A 440 22.21 -40.48 -67.42
CA LEU A 440 23.09 -40.16 -66.29
C LEU A 440 24.17 -41.21 -66.08
N LYS A 441 23.84 -42.51 -66.20
CA LYS A 441 24.82 -43.61 -66.06
C LYS A 441 25.94 -43.60 -67.12
N LYS A 442 25.69 -43.04 -68.31
CA LYS A 442 26.69 -42.97 -69.40
C LYS A 442 27.67 -41.79 -69.27
N ILE A 443 27.29 -40.73 -68.54
CA ILE A 443 28.05 -39.49 -68.40
C ILE A 443 28.90 -39.47 -67.11
N GLN A 444 28.51 -40.27 -66.11
CA GLN A 444 29.11 -40.35 -64.77
C GLN A 444 30.57 -40.87 -64.78
N GLU A 445 30.88 -41.88 -65.60
CA GLU A 445 32.20 -42.55 -65.55
C GLU A 445 33.37 -41.70 -66.08
N GLU A 446 33.11 -40.72 -66.96
CA GLU A 446 34.18 -39.93 -67.62
C GLU A 446 34.43 -38.56 -66.96
N LEU A 447 33.50 -38.07 -66.12
CA LEU A 447 33.55 -36.76 -65.47
C LEU A 447 34.09 -36.78 -64.03
N ASP A 448 33.99 -37.91 -63.33
CA ASP A 448 34.25 -38.00 -61.88
C ASP A 448 35.74 -37.80 -61.51
N SER A 449 36.69 -38.16 -62.39
CA SER A 449 38.13 -38.03 -62.10
C SER A 449 38.70 -36.61 -62.27
N LYS A 450 38.06 -35.74 -63.06
CA LYS A 450 38.55 -34.36 -63.32
C LYS A 450 37.76 -33.28 -62.58
N ARG A 451 36.52 -33.58 -62.16
CA ARG A 451 35.73 -32.66 -61.33
C ARG A 451 36.21 -32.60 -59.88
N PHE A 452 36.68 -33.71 -59.30
CA PHE A 452 37.01 -33.77 -57.88
C PHE A 452 38.06 -32.75 -57.42
N GLU A 453 39.12 -32.50 -58.20
CA GLU A 453 40.19 -31.54 -57.85
C GLU A 453 39.74 -30.07 -57.97
N ILE A 454 38.91 -29.74 -58.98
CA ILE A 454 38.42 -28.37 -59.20
C ILE A 454 37.26 -28.05 -58.25
N GLN A 455 36.37 -29.00 -57.95
CA GLN A 455 35.30 -28.83 -56.96
C GLN A 455 35.85 -28.69 -55.54
N ALA A 456 36.87 -29.45 -55.16
CA ALA A 456 37.44 -29.36 -53.81
C ALA A 456 37.98 -27.96 -53.48
N ILE A 457 38.55 -27.23 -54.45
CA ILE A 457 39.03 -25.84 -54.27
C ILE A 457 37.87 -24.83 -54.32
N ASN A 458 36.88 -25.06 -55.19
CA ASN A 458 35.73 -24.16 -55.34
C ASN A 458 34.73 -24.26 -54.17
N ASP A 459 34.60 -25.45 -53.55
CA ASP A 459 33.67 -25.73 -52.44
C ASP A 459 34.26 -25.40 -51.05
N SER A 460 35.58 -25.22 -50.93
CA SER A 460 36.25 -24.92 -49.65
C SER A 460 36.50 -23.43 -49.40
N ILE A 461 36.24 -22.55 -50.37
CA ILE A 461 36.31 -21.09 -50.21
C ILE A 461 34.91 -20.55 -49.88
N VAL A 462 34.72 -20.11 -48.62
CA VAL A 462 33.44 -19.58 -48.09
C VAL A 462 33.04 -18.22 -48.73
N GLY A 463 33.90 -17.64 -49.57
CA GLY A 463 33.68 -16.38 -50.28
C GLY A 463 33.34 -16.53 -51.77
N GLY A 464 32.90 -15.43 -52.39
CA GLY A 464 32.74 -15.31 -53.83
C GLY A 464 34.08 -15.14 -54.54
N ILE A 465 34.30 -15.86 -55.64
CA ILE A 465 35.43 -15.65 -56.55
C ILE A 465 34.88 -15.06 -57.85
N VAL A 466 35.45 -13.93 -58.23
CA VAL A 466 34.99 -13.13 -59.37
C VAL A 466 36.19 -12.76 -60.23
N ILE A 467 36.08 -12.97 -61.53
CA ILE A 467 37.02 -12.44 -62.52
C ILE A 467 36.28 -11.43 -63.38
N THR A 468 36.78 -10.20 -63.47
CA THR A 468 36.18 -9.13 -64.30
C THR A 468 37.17 -8.49 -65.26
N GLU A 469 36.66 -7.86 -66.31
CA GLU A 469 37.46 -6.91 -67.08
C GLU A 469 37.84 -5.69 -66.23
N ILE A 470 38.93 -5.01 -66.62
CA ILE A 470 39.39 -3.76 -65.99
C ILE A 470 38.74 -2.60 -66.73
N ASN A 471 37.51 -2.27 -66.33
CA ASN A 471 36.76 -1.12 -66.81
C ASN A 471 35.86 -0.58 -65.68
N ASP A 472 35.20 0.56 -65.90
CA ASP A 472 34.36 1.19 -64.87
C ASP A 472 33.06 0.41 -64.58
N ASP A 473 32.69 -0.53 -65.45
CA ASP A 473 31.47 -1.34 -65.34
C ASP A 473 31.68 -2.70 -64.63
N PHE A 474 32.95 -3.12 -64.48
CA PHE A 474 33.38 -4.41 -63.98
C PHE A 474 32.61 -5.59 -64.61
N ASP A 475 32.67 -5.69 -65.95
CA ASP A 475 32.01 -6.78 -66.68
C ASP A 475 32.53 -8.15 -66.24
N SER A 476 31.63 -9.03 -65.81
CA SER A 476 31.98 -10.34 -65.26
C SER A 476 32.42 -11.33 -66.34
N ILE A 477 33.61 -11.89 -66.19
CA ILE A 477 34.17 -12.98 -67.03
C ILE A 477 33.89 -14.34 -66.39
N TYR A 478 34.08 -14.43 -65.06
CA TYR A 478 33.84 -15.65 -64.29
C TYR A 478 33.30 -15.31 -62.91
N LEU A 479 32.34 -16.10 -62.43
CA LEU A 479 31.75 -16.02 -61.09
C LEU A 479 31.55 -17.44 -60.57
N ASN A 480 31.97 -17.73 -59.34
CA ASN A 480 31.63 -19.00 -58.70
C ASN A 480 30.21 -18.98 -58.08
N GLU A 481 29.68 -20.16 -57.76
CA GLU A 481 28.37 -20.30 -57.09
C GLU A 481 28.34 -19.63 -55.71
N GLY A 482 29.48 -19.59 -55.01
CA GLY A 482 29.61 -18.86 -53.73
C GLY A 482 29.23 -17.39 -53.86
N TYR A 483 29.67 -16.72 -54.94
CA TYR A 483 29.30 -15.33 -55.20
C TYR A 483 27.84 -15.17 -55.63
N LEU A 484 27.34 -16.03 -56.53
CA LEU A 484 25.96 -15.99 -57.02
C LEU A 484 24.94 -16.19 -55.89
N ASN A 485 25.20 -17.16 -54.99
CA ASN A 485 24.40 -17.39 -53.79
C ASN A 485 24.48 -16.20 -52.82
N MET A 486 25.66 -15.57 -52.67
CA MET A 486 25.84 -14.39 -51.81
C MET A 486 24.97 -13.21 -52.27
N ILE A 487 24.90 -12.94 -53.57
CA ILE A 487 24.13 -11.82 -54.15
C ILE A 487 22.67 -12.18 -54.52
N GLY A 488 22.31 -13.47 -54.51
CA GLY A 488 20.95 -13.95 -54.81
C GLY A 488 20.56 -13.89 -56.28
N TYR A 489 21.52 -13.80 -57.20
CA TYR A 489 21.30 -13.84 -58.64
C TYR A 489 21.67 -15.20 -59.19
N THR A 490 20.88 -15.71 -60.13
CA THR A 490 21.38 -16.76 -61.03
C THR A 490 22.21 -16.11 -62.15
N ARG A 491 23.14 -16.87 -62.74
CA ARG A 491 24.00 -16.37 -63.83
C ARG A 491 23.20 -15.72 -64.96
N LYS A 492 22.07 -16.32 -65.35
CA LYS A 492 21.21 -15.81 -66.43
C LYS A 492 20.50 -14.51 -66.06
N GLN A 493 20.05 -14.38 -64.81
CA GLN A 493 19.41 -13.14 -64.34
C GLN A 493 20.42 -11.99 -64.26
N LEU A 494 21.66 -12.29 -63.88
CA LEU A 494 22.74 -11.29 -63.88
C LEU A 494 23.08 -10.83 -65.31
N GLU A 495 23.00 -11.72 -66.29
CA GLU A 495 23.16 -11.38 -67.70
C GLU A 495 21.97 -10.56 -68.25
N ASP A 496 20.73 -10.98 -68.02
CA ASP A 496 19.53 -10.33 -68.59
C ASP A 496 19.19 -9.00 -67.90
N GLU A 497 19.34 -8.91 -66.58
CA GLU A 497 18.92 -7.75 -65.79
C GLU A 497 20.05 -6.73 -65.62
N LEU A 498 21.30 -7.20 -65.57
CA LEU A 498 22.46 -6.35 -65.28
C LEU A 498 23.44 -6.25 -66.46
N ASN A 499 23.24 -7.00 -67.55
CA ASN A 499 24.19 -7.13 -68.68
C ASN A 499 25.60 -7.52 -68.21
N ASN A 500 25.71 -8.40 -67.20
CA ASN A 500 26.99 -8.82 -66.61
C ASN A 500 27.84 -7.70 -65.97
N LYS A 501 27.26 -6.51 -65.75
CA LYS A 501 27.95 -5.37 -65.12
C LYS A 501 27.82 -5.39 -63.62
N LEU A 502 28.87 -5.82 -62.91
CA LEU A 502 28.83 -5.98 -61.46
C LEU A 502 28.76 -4.65 -60.70
N ILE A 503 29.16 -3.52 -61.31
CA ILE A 503 29.04 -2.21 -60.68
C ILE A 503 27.60 -1.86 -60.30
N LYS A 504 26.61 -2.43 -61.00
CA LYS A 504 25.18 -2.18 -60.74
C LYS A 504 24.69 -2.82 -59.44
N LEU A 505 25.39 -3.83 -58.92
CA LEU A 505 25.09 -4.47 -57.64
C LEU A 505 25.62 -3.66 -56.46
N ILE A 506 26.65 -2.83 -56.68
CA ILE A 506 27.15 -1.91 -55.67
C ILE A 506 26.09 -0.84 -55.40
N PHE A 507 25.86 -0.55 -54.13
CA PHE A 507 24.91 0.47 -53.69
C PHE A 507 25.22 1.82 -54.35
N LYS A 508 24.19 2.54 -54.80
CA LYS A 508 24.34 3.68 -55.73
C LYS A 508 25.34 4.74 -55.28
N ASP A 509 25.37 5.04 -53.97
CA ASP A 509 26.25 6.05 -53.38
C ASP A 509 27.73 5.61 -53.31
N ASP A 510 27.96 4.29 -53.28
CA ASP A 510 29.26 3.66 -53.05
C ASP A 510 30.06 3.48 -54.37
N ARG A 511 29.39 3.53 -55.53
CA ARG A 511 29.97 3.23 -56.86
C ARG A 511 31.14 4.12 -57.23
N THR A 512 30.98 5.44 -57.07
CA THR A 512 31.99 6.43 -57.49
C THR A 512 33.24 6.34 -56.62
N GLU A 513 33.05 6.10 -55.31
CA GLU A 513 34.14 5.93 -54.37
C GLU A 513 34.92 4.64 -54.64
N LEU A 514 34.21 3.54 -54.92
CA LEU A 514 34.81 2.26 -55.28
C LEU A 514 35.74 2.38 -56.49
N ILE A 515 35.23 2.92 -57.61
CA ILE A 515 36.01 3.08 -58.85
C ILE A 515 37.27 3.92 -58.59
N ASN A 516 37.12 5.05 -57.90
CA ASN A 516 38.25 5.93 -57.56
C ASN A 516 39.28 5.24 -56.66
N SER A 517 38.82 4.47 -55.67
CA SER A 517 39.69 3.73 -54.74
C SER A 517 40.47 2.62 -55.45
N ILE A 518 39.80 1.82 -56.28
CA ILE A 518 40.43 0.75 -57.07
C ILE A 518 41.46 1.36 -58.04
N ASN A 519 41.08 2.39 -58.80
CA ASN A 519 41.98 3.05 -59.75
C ASN A 519 43.21 3.68 -59.07
N LYS A 520 43.06 4.22 -57.85
CA LYS A 520 44.18 4.75 -57.06
C LYS A 520 45.10 3.65 -56.55
N GLN A 521 44.54 2.56 -56.01
CA GLN A 521 45.32 1.43 -55.48
C GLN A 521 46.04 0.67 -56.59
N LEU A 522 45.38 0.44 -57.73
CA LEU A 522 45.97 -0.26 -58.89
C LEU A 522 47.09 0.53 -59.60
N LYS A 523 47.17 1.85 -59.40
CA LYS A 523 48.32 2.67 -59.84
C LYS A 523 49.56 2.46 -58.98
N LEU A 524 49.39 2.01 -57.73
CA LEU A 524 50.46 1.84 -56.74
C LEU A 524 50.89 0.36 -56.62
N SER A 525 49.96 -0.59 -56.79
CA SER A 525 50.20 -2.03 -56.69
C SER A 525 49.23 -2.83 -57.56
N ASP A 526 49.58 -4.07 -57.95
CA ASP A 526 48.66 -4.96 -58.67
C ASP A 526 47.50 -5.50 -57.83
N THR A 527 47.39 -5.12 -56.55
CA THR A 527 46.35 -5.55 -55.62
C THR A 527 45.52 -4.39 -55.11
N PHE A 528 44.29 -4.66 -54.70
CA PHE A 528 43.42 -3.69 -54.05
C PHE A 528 42.50 -4.36 -53.02
N ALA A 529 42.03 -3.56 -52.07
CA ALA A 529 41.02 -3.98 -51.10
C ALA A 529 40.00 -2.86 -50.89
N SER A 530 38.72 -3.22 -50.73
CA SER A 530 37.66 -2.28 -50.42
C SER A 530 36.50 -2.94 -49.67
N GLU A 531 35.80 -2.18 -48.84
CA GLU A 531 34.56 -2.60 -48.20
C GLU A 531 33.42 -1.83 -48.84
N GLN A 532 32.39 -2.52 -49.33
CA GLN A 532 31.29 -1.88 -50.04
C GLN A 532 29.95 -2.54 -49.71
N ARG A 533 28.88 -1.76 -49.86
CA ARG A 533 27.53 -2.30 -49.78
C ARG A 533 27.11 -2.85 -51.13
N VAL A 534 26.60 -4.07 -51.11
CA VAL A 534 25.99 -4.73 -52.26
C VAL A 534 24.51 -4.93 -52.00
N GLU A 535 23.70 -4.55 -52.98
CA GLU A 535 22.27 -4.83 -53.00
C GLU A 535 22.04 -6.18 -53.70
N LYS A 536 21.51 -7.14 -52.95
CA LYS A 536 21.08 -8.44 -53.47
C LYS A 536 19.86 -8.28 -54.37
N ARG A 537 19.55 -9.32 -55.14
CA ARG A 537 18.36 -9.32 -56.01
C ARG A 537 17.04 -9.14 -55.27
N ASP A 538 16.95 -9.67 -54.05
CA ASP A 538 15.76 -9.54 -53.21
C ASP A 538 15.63 -8.15 -52.55
N GLY A 539 16.56 -7.22 -52.84
CA GLY A 539 16.64 -5.88 -52.26
C GLY A 539 17.38 -5.81 -50.93
N THR A 540 17.87 -6.93 -50.39
CA THR A 540 18.65 -6.95 -49.14
C THR A 540 20.03 -6.35 -49.37
N ILE A 541 20.44 -5.41 -48.53
CA ILE A 541 21.79 -4.84 -48.58
C ILE A 541 22.71 -5.62 -47.66
N ILE A 542 23.86 -6.07 -48.18
CA ILE A 542 24.94 -6.71 -47.42
C ILE A 542 26.22 -5.92 -47.51
N TRP A 543 27.09 -6.09 -46.52
CA TRP A 543 28.46 -5.58 -46.55
C TRP A 543 29.41 -6.64 -47.06
N ILE A 544 30.20 -6.29 -48.07
CA ILE A 544 31.23 -7.17 -48.61
C ILE A 544 32.62 -6.56 -48.45
N LEU A 545 33.60 -7.40 -48.14
CA LEU A 545 35.01 -7.09 -48.31
C LEU A 545 35.47 -7.71 -49.63
N LEU A 546 35.89 -6.87 -50.57
CA LEU A 546 36.42 -7.30 -51.86
C LEU A 546 37.94 -7.07 -51.88
N LYS A 547 38.69 -8.14 -52.15
CA LYS A 547 40.14 -8.10 -52.35
C LYS A 547 40.48 -8.68 -53.71
N GLY A 548 41.12 -7.89 -54.55
CA GLY A 548 41.42 -8.30 -55.91
C GLY A 548 42.87 -8.11 -56.31
N ARG A 549 43.29 -8.85 -57.32
CA ARG A 549 44.59 -8.73 -57.98
C ARG A 549 44.42 -8.68 -59.49
N LYS A 550 45.21 -7.85 -60.15
CA LYS A 550 45.34 -7.81 -61.61
C LYS A 550 46.16 -9.01 -62.11
N ILE A 551 45.61 -9.78 -63.06
CA ILE A 551 46.26 -10.94 -63.68
C ILE A 551 46.11 -10.91 -65.21
N ILE A 552 46.93 -11.67 -65.93
CA ILE A 552 46.83 -11.85 -67.38
C ILE A 552 45.97 -13.09 -67.65
N TYR A 553 44.88 -12.92 -68.39
CA TYR A 553 43.96 -13.97 -68.81
C TYR A 553 44.01 -14.13 -70.33
N ASP A 554 43.68 -15.34 -70.78
CA ASP A 554 43.68 -15.87 -72.16
C ASP A 554 43.93 -14.83 -73.29
N ASN A 555 45.02 -15.01 -74.05
CA ASN A 555 45.53 -14.09 -75.09
C ASN A 555 46.04 -12.71 -74.62
N GLY A 556 46.56 -12.58 -73.39
CA GLY A 556 47.30 -11.40 -72.96
C GLY A 556 46.45 -10.24 -72.41
N LYS A 557 45.15 -10.44 -72.21
CA LYS A 557 44.25 -9.43 -71.63
C LYS A 557 44.43 -9.34 -70.12
N SER A 558 44.51 -8.12 -69.58
CA SER A 558 44.56 -7.90 -68.12
C SER A 558 43.16 -7.89 -67.52
N VAL A 559 42.93 -8.70 -66.49
CA VAL A 559 41.65 -8.86 -65.77
C VAL A 559 41.86 -8.73 -64.26
N LEU A 560 40.81 -8.48 -63.48
CA LEU A 560 40.86 -8.51 -62.01
C LEU A 560 40.32 -9.84 -61.50
N CYS A 561 41.11 -10.58 -60.73
CA CYS A 561 40.67 -11.73 -59.97
C CYS A 561 40.44 -11.32 -58.52
N CYS A 562 39.19 -11.41 -58.06
CA CYS A 562 38.73 -10.91 -56.78
C CYS A 562 38.17 -12.04 -55.91
N VAL A 563 38.52 -12.01 -54.62
CA VAL A 563 37.87 -12.78 -53.56
C VAL A 563 37.00 -11.81 -52.76
N ILE A 564 35.74 -12.19 -52.57
CA ILE A 564 34.70 -11.38 -51.94
C ILE A 564 34.14 -12.16 -50.76
N VAL A 565 34.11 -11.54 -49.57
CA VAL A 565 33.59 -12.16 -48.35
C VAL A 565 32.48 -11.28 -47.77
N ASP A 566 31.38 -11.89 -47.34
CA ASP A 566 30.32 -11.20 -46.60
C ASP A 566 30.81 -10.90 -45.17
N ILE A 567 30.85 -9.62 -44.81
CA ILE A 567 31.26 -9.12 -43.49
C ILE A 567 30.09 -8.51 -42.71
N THR A 568 28.85 -8.77 -43.12
CA THR A 568 27.64 -8.17 -42.52
C THR A 568 27.53 -8.51 -41.03
N SER A 569 27.75 -9.76 -40.63
CA SER A 569 27.72 -10.17 -39.21
C SER A 569 28.79 -9.47 -38.36
N ALA A 570 29.99 -9.25 -38.91
CA ALA A 570 31.05 -8.53 -38.22
C ALA A 570 30.67 -7.05 -38.03
N LYS A 571 30.10 -6.40 -39.07
CA LYS A 571 29.60 -5.02 -38.98
C LYS A 571 28.43 -4.86 -38.02
N LEU A 572 27.53 -5.84 -37.94
CA LEU A 572 26.42 -5.84 -36.98
C LEU A 572 26.90 -5.97 -35.53
N LEU A 573 27.90 -6.83 -35.26
CA LEU A 573 28.51 -6.95 -33.93
C LEU A 573 29.26 -5.68 -33.51
N GLU A 574 29.99 -5.04 -34.43
CA GLU A 574 30.63 -3.75 -34.18
C GLU A 574 29.60 -2.66 -33.85
N GLN A 575 28.47 -2.63 -34.59
CA GLN A 575 27.37 -1.72 -34.30
C GLN A 575 26.66 -2.03 -32.97
N GLU A 576 26.50 -3.31 -32.59
CA GLU A 576 25.92 -3.70 -31.31
C GLU A 576 26.83 -3.32 -30.14
N LEU A 577 28.15 -3.53 -30.27
CA LEU A 577 29.13 -3.09 -29.28
C LEU A 577 29.07 -1.57 -29.10
N LYS A 578 29.08 -0.82 -30.22
CA LYS A 578 28.95 0.64 -30.19
C LYS A 578 27.63 1.10 -29.56
N LYS A 579 26.50 0.45 -29.90
CA LYS A 579 25.19 0.74 -29.27
C LYS A 579 25.17 0.39 -27.79
N SER A 580 25.90 -0.64 -27.36
CA SER A 580 26.04 -1.02 -25.96
C SER A 580 26.86 0.01 -25.18
N GLU A 581 27.98 0.48 -25.76
CA GLU A 581 28.81 1.57 -25.21
C GLU A 581 28.03 2.89 -25.13
N GLU A 582 27.34 3.28 -26.20
CA GLU A 582 26.46 4.46 -26.22
C GLU A 582 25.33 4.33 -25.18
N ARG A 583 24.73 3.14 -25.04
CA ARG A 583 23.71 2.88 -24.01
C ARG A 583 24.29 3.00 -22.60
N HIS A 584 25.49 2.47 -22.35
CA HIS A 584 26.16 2.59 -21.06
C HIS A 584 26.45 4.07 -20.76
N GLU A 585 26.96 4.84 -21.73
CA GLU A 585 27.15 6.30 -21.56
C GLU A 585 25.85 7.04 -21.27
N ILE A 586 24.74 6.70 -21.96
CA ILE A 586 23.44 7.34 -21.74
C ILE A 586 22.90 7.01 -20.34
N ILE A 587 23.02 5.75 -19.89
CA ILE A 587 22.62 5.34 -18.54
C ILE A 587 23.39 6.15 -17.49
N LEU A 588 24.71 6.24 -17.63
CA LEU A 588 25.55 7.04 -16.73
C LEU A 588 25.21 8.53 -16.78
N LYS A 589 24.79 9.08 -17.93
CA LYS A 589 24.37 10.49 -18.07
C LYS A 589 22.95 10.76 -17.53
N GLN A 590 22.08 9.75 -17.50
CA GLN A 590 20.68 9.89 -17.05
C GLN A 590 20.50 9.67 -15.55
N THR A 591 21.38 8.92 -14.89
CA THR A 591 21.35 8.81 -13.42
C THR A 591 21.75 10.13 -12.78
N GLN A 592 20.99 10.61 -11.77
CA GLN A 592 21.41 11.79 -10.99
C GLN A 592 22.60 11.48 -10.05
N ASN A 593 22.86 10.20 -9.80
CA ASN A 593 23.97 9.76 -8.96
C ASN A 593 25.30 9.93 -9.68
N ILE A 594 26.34 10.22 -8.89
CA ILE A 594 27.71 10.27 -9.37
C ILE A 594 28.36 8.92 -9.05
N ILE A 595 28.84 8.23 -10.08
CA ILE A 595 29.51 6.94 -9.93
C ILE A 595 31.01 7.18 -9.82
N ILE A 596 31.65 6.51 -8.87
CA ILE A 596 33.08 6.64 -8.55
C ILE A 596 33.66 5.23 -8.60
N GLU A 597 34.61 4.98 -9.48
CA GLU A 597 35.42 3.76 -9.46
C GLU A 597 36.81 4.08 -8.94
N TRP A 598 37.23 3.46 -7.84
CA TRP A 598 38.54 3.66 -7.24
C TRP A 598 39.41 2.40 -7.43
N ASP A 599 40.51 2.54 -8.18
CA ASP A 599 41.59 1.55 -8.26
C ASP A 599 42.46 1.68 -7.00
N ILE A 600 42.40 0.66 -6.13
CA ILE A 600 43.00 0.71 -4.79
C ILE A 600 44.53 0.74 -4.88
N GLU A 601 45.11 0.00 -5.82
CA GLU A 601 46.57 -0.12 -5.94
C GLU A 601 47.19 1.15 -6.55
N LYS A 602 46.53 1.74 -7.55
CA LYS A 602 46.99 2.97 -8.19
C LYS A 602 46.55 4.25 -7.48
N ASP A 603 45.69 4.13 -6.47
CA ASP A 603 45.01 5.25 -5.79
C ASP A 603 44.40 6.25 -6.79
N LYS A 604 43.72 5.70 -7.81
CA LYS A 604 43.14 6.46 -8.92
C LYS A 604 41.63 6.29 -8.98
N MET A 605 40.91 7.41 -8.98
CA MET A 605 39.45 7.45 -9.08
C MET A 605 39.00 7.87 -10.48
N ASN A 606 38.18 7.04 -11.11
CA ASN A 606 37.41 7.40 -12.30
C ASN A 606 36.01 7.81 -11.85
N ILE A 607 35.62 9.03 -12.19
CA ILE A 607 34.37 9.62 -11.70
C ILE A 607 33.47 9.93 -12.91
N SER A 608 32.18 9.62 -12.79
CA SER A 608 31.23 9.85 -13.87
C SER A 608 31.10 11.34 -14.21
N PRO A 609 30.76 11.69 -15.46
CA PRO A 609 30.64 13.10 -15.89
C PRO A 609 29.63 13.94 -15.10
N ASN A 610 28.70 13.29 -14.38
CA ASN A 610 27.71 13.95 -13.54
C ASN A 610 28.33 14.75 -12.40
N TRP A 611 29.57 14.43 -12.00
CA TRP A 611 30.31 15.23 -11.03
C TRP A 611 30.41 16.69 -11.48
N TYR A 612 30.86 16.92 -12.72
CA TYR A 612 30.99 18.27 -13.24
C TYR A 612 29.62 18.94 -13.36
N ASN A 613 28.56 18.20 -13.72
CA ASN A 613 27.21 18.76 -13.76
C ASN A 613 26.74 19.25 -12.40
N LYS A 614 27.03 18.51 -11.32
CA LYS A 614 26.61 18.83 -9.94
C LYS A 614 27.50 19.88 -9.27
N PHE A 615 28.81 19.70 -9.34
CA PHE A 615 29.79 20.48 -8.60
C PHE A 615 30.43 21.62 -9.42
N LYS A 616 30.38 21.57 -10.76
CA LYS A 616 30.93 22.56 -11.71
C LYS A 616 32.45 22.77 -11.63
N TYR A 617 33.18 21.86 -11.00
CA TYR A 617 34.65 21.79 -11.00
C TYR A 617 35.11 20.35 -11.19
N ASP A 618 36.36 20.17 -11.62
CA ASP A 618 36.90 18.84 -11.91
C ASP A 618 37.22 18.06 -10.63
N PRO A 619 36.90 16.75 -10.59
CA PRO A 619 37.15 15.93 -9.41
C PRO A 619 38.64 15.65 -9.22
N ILE A 620 39.02 15.36 -7.98
CA ILE A 620 40.35 14.83 -7.65
C ILE A 620 40.38 13.35 -8.04
N THR A 621 41.20 13.00 -9.05
CA THR A 621 41.26 11.65 -9.61
C THR A 621 42.57 10.91 -9.35
N GLU A 622 43.69 11.62 -9.19
CA GLU A 622 45.02 11.03 -8.97
C GLU A 622 45.47 11.19 -7.52
N ASN A 623 46.09 10.15 -6.93
CA ASN A 623 46.36 10.05 -5.49
C ASN A 623 45.13 10.44 -4.65
N ALA A 624 43.97 9.92 -5.08
CA ALA A 624 42.67 10.47 -4.77
C ALA A 624 42.42 10.48 -3.26
N THR A 625 42.70 9.38 -2.55
CA THR A 625 42.48 9.31 -1.10
C THR A 625 43.27 10.36 -0.33
N LYS A 626 44.58 10.50 -0.62
CA LYS A 626 45.44 11.48 0.06
C LYS A 626 45.08 12.92 -0.28
N ASN A 627 44.70 13.19 -1.52
CA ASN A 627 44.40 14.54 -1.98
C ASN A 627 43.00 15.00 -1.53
N ILE A 628 42.01 14.09 -1.48
CA ILE A 628 40.68 14.38 -0.93
C ILE A 628 40.77 14.64 0.58
N ILE A 629 41.55 13.84 1.33
CA ILE A 629 41.75 14.06 2.78
C ILE A 629 42.42 15.41 3.10
N LYS A 630 43.23 15.94 2.17
CA LYS A 630 43.87 17.26 2.29
C LYS A 630 43.04 18.40 1.71
N SER A 631 41.92 18.07 1.05
CA SER A 631 41.03 19.06 0.45
C SER A 631 40.08 19.67 1.50
N VAL A 632 39.47 20.80 1.16
CA VAL A 632 38.41 21.43 1.96
C VAL A 632 37.01 21.01 1.48
N ASP A 633 36.92 19.98 0.64
CA ASP A 633 35.69 19.61 -0.04
C ASP A 633 34.73 18.81 0.86
N ILE A 634 35.25 18.15 1.88
CA ILE A 634 34.46 17.48 2.92
C ILE A 634 34.40 18.38 4.16
N TYR A 635 33.23 18.48 4.79
CA TYR A 635 33.08 19.23 6.03
C TYR A 635 33.92 18.62 7.16
N HIS A 636 34.57 19.47 7.97
CA HIS A 636 35.60 19.02 8.92
C HIS A 636 35.11 17.93 9.90
N ASP A 637 33.87 18.00 10.39
CA ASP A 637 33.30 17.02 11.33
C ASP A 637 32.98 15.66 10.70
N ASP A 638 32.90 15.59 9.36
CA ASP A 638 32.54 14.37 8.64
C ASP A 638 33.79 13.62 8.10
N MET A 639 34.98 14.19 8.29
CA MET A 639 36.25 13.63 7.79
C MET A 639 36.56 12.24 8.34
N ASP A 640 36.29 12.02 9.62
CA ASP A 640 36.56 10.72 10.27
C ASP A 640 35.72 9.59 9.64
N LYS A 641 34.48 9.88 9.25
CA LYS A 641 33.59 8.92 8.58
C LYS A 641 34.12 8.53 7.21
N PHE A 642 34.61 9.51 6.44
CA PHE A 642 35.19 9.27 5.13
C PHE A 642 36.50 8.45 5.23
N ILE A 643 37.37 8.78 6.17
CA ILE A 643 38.61 8.03 6.43
C ILE A 643 38.30 6.58 6.81
N SER A 644 37.29 6.37 7.66
CA SER A 644 36.84 5.03 8.05
C SER A 644 36.37 4.23 6.84
N LEU A 645 35.56 4.82 5.96
CA LEU A 645 35.05 4.17 4.75
C LEU A 645 36.18 3.73 3.80
N ILE A 646 37.15 4.61 3.54
CA ILE A 646 38.31 4.30 2.70
C ILE A 646 39.15 3.16 3.32
N LYS A 647 39.33 3.19 4.64
CA LYS A 647 40.09 2.15 5.34
C LYS A 647 39.40 0.79 5.27
N LEU A 648 38.10 0.71 5.60
CA LEU A 648 37.34 -0.54 5.63
C LEU A 648 37.24 -1.19 4.25
N THR A 649 36.96 -0.40 3.20
CA THR A 649 36.91 -0.90 1.82
C THR A 649 38.28 -1.38 1.33
N SER A 650 39.37 -0.66 1.64
CA SER A 650 40.75 -1.11 1.31
C SER A 650 41.18 -2.38 2.04
N GLN A 651 40.57 -2.68 3.20
CA GLN A 651 40.83 -3.89 3.99
C GLN A 651 39.97 -5.09 3.56
N GLY A 652 39.07 -4.91 2.60
CA GLY A 652 38.25 -5.97 2.04
C GLY A 652 36.83 -6.06 2.60
N SER A 653 36.27 -5.00 3.19
CA SER A 653 34.83 -4.95 3.47
C SER A 653 34.05 -4.94 2.16
N GLU A 654 33.06 -5.83 2.01
CA GLU A 654 32.29 -6.00 0.77
C GLU A 654 31.42 -4.77 0.46
N TYR A 655 30.87 -4.13 1.49
CA TYR A 655 29.97 -2.98 1.38
C TYR A 655 30.14 -2.03 2.57
N GLU A 656 30.24 -0.74 2.29
CA GLU A 656 30.28 0.32 3.31
C GLU A 656 29.42 1.51 2.86
N GLU A 657 28.83 2.21 3.82
CA GLU A 657 28.07 3.43 3.56
C GLU A 657 28.34 4.52 4.59
N CYS A 658 28.32 5.78 4.15
CA CYS A 658 28.35 6.92 5.05
C CYS A 658 27.65 8.13 4.45
N GLU A 659 27.22 9.05 5.33
CA GLU A 659 26.69 10.35 4.94
C GLU A 659 27.69 11.43 5.34
N ILE A 660 28.08 12.26 4.38
CA ILE A 660 29.02 13.36 4.58
C ILE A 660 28.52 14.63 3.90
N ARG A 661 28.91 15.78 4.44
CA ARG A 661 28.67 17.07 3.80
C ARG A 661 29.78 17.38 2.81
N LEU A 662 29.39 17.61 1.56
CA LEU A 662 30.30 18.05 0.50
C LEU A 662 30.07 19.51 0.16
N ARG A 663 31.16 20.24 -0.07
CA ARG A 663 31.15 21.64 -0.43
C ARG A 663 30.64 21.80 -1.86
N THR A 664 29.62 22.64 -2.02
CA THR A 664 29.10 23.03 -3.33
C THR A 664 29.73 24.35 -3.79
N ARG A 665 29.47 24.72 -5.06
CA ARG A 665 30.03 25.91 -5.73
C ARG A 665 29.87 27.22 -4.94
N ASP A 666 28.81 27.37 -4.16
CA ASP A 666 28.46 28.62 -3.47
C ASP A 666 28.98 28.70 -2.03
N THR A 667 30.01 27.90 -1.68
CA THR A 667 30.58 27.77 -0.32
C THR A 667 29.62 27.19 0.72
N ILE A 668 28.47 26.67 0.27
CA ILE A 668 27.47 25.99 1.11
C ILE A 668 27.74 24.50 1.05
N TYR A 669 27.65 23.84 2.20
CA TYR A 669 27.72 22.39 2.30
C TYR A 669 26.34 21.76 2.05
N ALA A 670 26.31 20.69 1.27
CA ALA A 670 25.12 19.89 1.03
C ALA A 670 25.36 18.44 1.47
N TRP A 671 24.32 17.75 1.93
CA TRP A 671 24.41 16.37 2.37
C TRP A 671 24.49 15.39 1.19
N PHE A 672 25.46 14.49 1.24
CA PHE A 672 25.59 13.39 0.28
C PHE A 672 25.70 12.04 0.99
N SER A 673 25.08 11.02 0.40
CA SER A 673 25.25 9.62 0.78
C SER A 673 26.26 8.95 -0.15
N ILE A 674 27.28 8.33 0.44
CA ILE A 674 28.26 7.49 -0.24
C ILE A 674 27.94 6.04 0.07
N LYS A 675 27.79 5.23 -0.98
CA LYS A 675 27.69 3.77 -0.89
C LYS A 675 28.80 3.16 -1.71
N ALA A 676 29.61 2.29 -1.11
CA ALA A 676 30.81 1.74 -1.72
C ALA A 676 30.80 0.20 -1.67
N THR A 677 30.99 -0.43 -2.82
CA THR A 677 31.09 -1.89 -2.96
C THR A 677 32.49 -2.27 -3.42
N THR A 678 33.13 -3.21 -2.72
CA THR A 678 34.49 -3.66 -3.03
C THR A 678 34.47 -4.85 -3.99
N LEU A 679 35.33 -4.79 -5.00
CA LEU A 679 35.56 -5.85 -5.97
C LEU A 679 36.88 -6.57 -5.69
N PHE A 680 36.82 -7.89 -5.74
CA PHE A 680 37.92 -8.79 -5.42
C PHE A 680 38.47 -9.46 -6.67
N ASP A 681 39.78 -9.73 -6.68
CA ASP A 681 40.43 -10.50 -7.73
C ASP A 681 40.22 -12.01 -7.53
N ASN A 682 40.72 -12.82 -8.47
CA ASN A 682 40.61 -14.29 -8.41
C ASN A 682 41.30 -14.94 -7.19
N ASN A 683 42.09 -14.19 -6.42
CA ASN A 683 42.76 -14.63 -5.21
C ASN A 683 42.09 -14.07 -3.94
N GLY A 684 40.92 -13.41 -4.07
CA GLY A 684 40.17 -12.84 -2.96
C GLY A 684 40.76 -11.53 -2.41
N LYS A 685 41.69 -10.87 -3.13
CA LYS A 685 42.26 -9.59 -2.72
C LYS A 685 41.41 -8.44 -3.29
N PRO A 686 41.04 -7.42 -2.50
CA PRO A 686 40.34 -6.25 -3.00
C PRO A 686 41.24 -5.47 -3.96
N TYR A 687 40.77 -5.20 -5.18
CA TYR A 687 41.54 -4.46 -6.20
C TYR A 687 40.85 -3.18 -6.69
N LYS A 688 39.53 -3.10 -6.57
CA LYS A 688 38.75 -1.94 -7.02
C LYS A 688 37.54 -1.72 -6.12
N VAL A 689 37.14 -0.47 -5.90
CA VAL A 689 35.89 -0.10 -5.22
C VAL A 689 34.99 0.64 -6.20
N VAL A 690 33.73 0.24 -6.29
CA VAL A 690 32.71 0.96 -7.06
C VAL A 690 31.76 1.62 -6.08
N GLY A 691 31.73 2.95 -6.08
CA GLY A 691 30.91 3.77 -5.22
C GLY A 691 29.87 4.58 -5.98
N SER A 692 28.77 4.89 -5.30
CA SER A 692 27.79 5.87 -5.74
C SER A 692 27.68 6.99 -4.72
N LEU A 693 27.61 8.22 -5.23
CA LEU A 693 27.45 9.44 -4.47
C LEU A 693 26.09 10.06 -4.85
N THR A 694 25.20 10.13 -3.87
CA THR A 694 23.80 10.58 -4.04
C THR A 694 23.58 11.85 -3.23
N ASP A 695 22.98 12.89 -3.82
CA ASP A 695 22.56 14.08 -3.08
C ASP A 695 21.32 13.77 -2.27
N ILE A 696 21.37 14.02 -0.96
CA ILE A 696 20.27 13.81 -0.02
C ILE A 696 19.89 15.10 0.73
N ASP A 697 20.38 16.26 0.29
CA ASP A 697 20.22 17.54 0.96
C ASP A 697 18.76 18.00 1.00
N GLU A 698 18.03 17.83 -0.11
CA GLU A 698 16.60 18.14 -0.18
C GLU A 698 15.80 17.31 0.83
N SER A 699 15.99 15.98 0.82
CA SER A 699 15.34 15.06 1.77
C SER A 699 15.68 15.36 3.23
N LYS A 700 16.93 15.73 3.53
CA LYS A 700 17.37 16.13 4.88
C LYS A 700 16.71 17.44 5.32
N ARG A 701 16.67 18.46 4.44
CA ARG A 701 16.02 19.75 4.73
C ARG A 701 14.51 19.62 4.86
N GLU A 702 13.87 18.75 4.09
CA GLU A 702 12.45 18.47 4.23
C GLU A 702 12.13 17.75 5.55
N ALA A 703 12.93 16.75 5.92
CA ALA A 703 12.81 16.08 7.22
C ALA A 703 13.02 17.06 8.38
N GLU A 704 13.97 17.98 8.26
CA GLU A 704 14.23 19.03 9.26
C GLU A 704 13.06 20.03 9.35
N LYS A 705 12.50 20.48 8.22
CA LYS A 705 11.29 21.33 8.20
C LYS A 705 10.06 20.63 8.78
N LEU A 706 9.90 19.34 8.52
CA LEU A 706 8.81 18.53 9.08
C LEU A 706 8.98 18.40 10.60
N LYS A 707 10.22 18.20 11.06
CA LYS A 707 10.56 18.19 12.49
C LYS A 707 10.26 19.54 13.14
N GLU A 708 10.70 20.66 12.54
CA GLU A 708 10.40 22.01 13.04
C GLU A 708 8.89 22.28 13.12
N ARG A 709 8.10 21.87 12.12
CA ARG A 709 6.63 21.99 12.16
C ARG A 709 5.98 21.11 13.22
N ALA A 710 6.51 19.92 13.45
CA ALA A 710 6.00 18.99 14.46
C ALA A 710 6.36 19.44 15.90
N GLU A 711 7.38 20.27 16.07
CA GLU A 711 7.84 20.79 17.36
C GLU A 711 7.20 22.13 17.76
N LYS A 712 6.45 22.78 16.85
CA LYS A 712 5.80 24.07 17.09
C LYS A 712 4.29 23.99 17.28
N ASP A 713 3.72 24.96 18.00
CA ASP A 713 2.28 25.17 18.14
C ASP A 713 1.74 25.93 16.90
N PRO A 714 0.70 25.40 16.22
CA PRO A 714 0.25 25.91 14.93
C PRO A 714 -0.40 27.30 15.00
N LEU A 715 -0.84 27.73 16.19
CA LEU A 715 -1.45 29.04 16.39
C LEU A 715 -0.40 30.12 16.69
N THR A 716 0.60 29.79 17.50
CA THR A 716 1.51 30.78 18.10
C THR A 716 2.95 30.73 17.58
N ASP A 717 3.32 29.70 16.81
CA ASP A 717 4.68 29.45 16.30
C ASP A 717 5.77 29.26 17.39
N LEU A 718 5.36 29.18 18.66
CA LEU A 718 6.18 28.79 19.80
C LEU A 718 6.41 27.28 19.83
N TYR A 719 7.35 26.79 20.64
CA TYR A 719 7.46 25.34 20.87
C TYR A 719 6.17 24.79 21.49
N ASN A 720 5.72 23.64 21.01
CA ASN A 720 4.59 22.94 21.64
C ASN A 720 5.03 22.27 22.96
N LYS A 721 4.06 21.70 23.68
CA LYS A 721 4.30 21.06 24.98
C LYS A 721 5.41 20.02 24.95
N LYS A 722 5.41 19.14 23.95
CA LYS A 722 6.37 18.04 23.82
C LYS A 722 7.78 18.57 23.57
N ALA A 723 7.92 19.47 22.60
CA ALA A 723 9.22 20.07 22.25
C ALA A 723 9.80 20.88 23.42
N SER A 724 8.97 21.69 24.08
CA SER A 724 9.38 22.49 25.24
C SER A 724 9.90 21.62 26.37
N GLN A 725 9.18 20.53 26.70
CA GLN A 725 9.61 19.57 27.71
C GLN A 725 10.95 18.93 27.35
N SER A 726 11.09 18.39 26.13
CA SER A 726 12.31 17.71 25.70
C SER A 726 13.53 18.65 25.72
N LEU A 727 13.40 19.89 25.26
CA LEU A 727 14.49 20.87 25.27
C LEU A 727 14.92 21.26 26.70
N ILE A 728 13.98 21.33 27.64
CA ILE A 728 14.26 21.63 29.05
C ILE A 728 14.94 20.42 29.72
N GLU A 729 14.44 19.20 29.48
CA GLU A 729 15.03 17.97 29.98
C GLU A 729 16.46 17.76 29.46
N GLU A 730 16.71 18.06 28.18
CA GLU A 730 18.03 18.00 27.57
C GLU A 730 19.00 18.96 28.27
N TYR A 731 18.59 20.22 28.45
CA TYR A 731 19.40 21.23 29.14
C TYR A 731 19.73 20.82 30.60
N ILE A 732 18.75 20.29 31.32
CA ILE A 732 18.94 19.80 32.71
C ILE A 732 19.90 18.61 32.74
N THR A 733 19.84 17.72 31.74
CA THR A 733 20.65 16.50 31.70
C THR A 733 22.10 16.78 31.32
N LEU A 734 22.35 17.76 30.44
CA LEU A 734 23.68 18.14 29.96
C LEU A 734 24.64 18.56 31.08
N ASP A 735 24.17 19.38 32.04
CA ASP A 735 24.97 19.78 33.20
C ASP A 735 24.08 20.22 34.38
N LYS A 736 24.04 19.37 35.42
CA LYS A 736 23.25 19.59 36.65
C LYS A 736 23.73 20.76 37.52
N LYS A 737 24.87 21.39 37.18
CA LYS A 737 25.39 22.58 37.88
C LYS A 737 24.95 23.89 37.24
N ARG A 738 24.41 23.85 36.03
CA ARG A 738 23.86 25.05 35.38
C ARG A 738 22.70 25.59 36.18
N LYS A 739 22.48 26.89 36.06
CA LYS A 739 21.36 27.59 36.71
C LYS A 739 20.35 27.99 35.65
N GLY A 740 19.08 27.81 35.97
CA GLY A 740 17.96 28.15 35.11
C GLY A 740 16.71 28.45 35.92
N ALA A 741 15.64 28.86 35.25
CA ALA A 741 14.36 29.09 35.89
C ALA A 741 13.22 28.73 34.94
N LEU A 742 12.29 27.93 35.44
CA LEU A 742 11.05 27.58 34.77
C LEU A 742 9.96 28.55 35.21
N MET A 743 9.29 29.17 34.25
CA MET A 743 8.12 30.02 34.43
C MET A 743 6.93 29.34 33.76
N ILE A 744 5.82 29.22 34.48
CA ILE A 744 4.51 28.89 33.92
C ILE A 744 3.66 30.16 33.96
N ILE A 745 3.07 30.50 32.82
CA ILE A 745 2.39 31.77 32.58
C ILE A 745 0.96 31.43 32.14
N ASP A 746 -0.03 32.08 32.75
CA ASP A 746 -1.44 31.90 32.43
C ASP A 746 -2.11 33.26 32.19
N ILE A 747 -2.97 33.31 31.17
CA ILE A 747 -3.73 34.52 30.85
C ILE A 747 -4.97 34.63 31.75
N ASP A 748 -5.01 35.67 32.57
CA ASP A 748 -6.10 35.87 33.51
C ASP A 748 -7.44 36.09 32.80
N ASN A 749 -8.42 35.25 33.12
CA ASN A 749 -9.80 35.34 32.61
C ASN A 749 -9.93 35.14 31.09
N PHE A 750 -9.02 34.42 30.44
CA PHE A 750 -9.06 34.20 28.99
C PHE A 750 -10.36 33.56 28.49
N LYS A 751 -10.95 32.64 29.26
CA LYS A 751 -12.28 32.08 28.95
C LYS A 751 -13.34 33.17 28.77
N GLY A 752 -13.31 34.21 29.61
CA GLY A 752 -14.19 35.36 29.48
C GLY A 752 -13.94 36.20 28.22
N ILE A 753 -12.72 36.18 27.66
CA ILE A 753 -12.41 36.81 26.37
C ILE A 753 -13.06 36.01 25.24
N ASN A 754 -12.87 34.69 25.23
CA ASN A 754 -13.48 33.79 24.24
C ASN A 754 -15.01 33.85 24.27
N ASP A 755 -15.61 33.81 25.46
CA ASP A 755 -17.07 33.79 25.62
C ASP A 755 -17.73 35.10 25.17
N ASN A 756 -17.04 36.25 25.34
CA ASN A 756 -17.60 37.57 25.01
C ASN A 756 -17.23 38.08 23.61
N LEU A 757 -16.07 37.72 23.08
CA LEU A 757 -15.51 38.25 21.83
C LEU A 757 -15.36 37.19 20.73
N GLY A 758 -15.55 35.91 21.05
CA GLY A 758 -15.45 34.78 20.15
C GLY A 758 -14.04 34.20 20.04
N HIS A 759 -13.94 32.92 19.69
CA HIS A 759 -12.68 32.18 19.60
C HIS A 759 -11.64 32.82 18.67
N LEU A 760 -12.05 33.36 17.52
CA LEU A 760 -11.14 34.05 16.59
C LEU A 760 -10.42 35.27 17.23
N TYR A 761 -11.08 35.94 18.18
CA TYR A 761 -10.47 37.05 18.90
C TYR A 761 -9.52 36.55 19.99
N GLY A 762 -9.86 35.46 20.69
CA GLY A 762 -8.95 34.80 21.61
C GLY A 762 -7.69 34.26 20.92
N ASP A 763 -7.83 33.71 19.71
CA ASP A 763 -6.71 33.25 18.90
C ASP A 763 -5.74 34.39 18.52
N ALA A 764 -6.29 35.57 18.20
CA ALA A 764 -5.49 36.77 17.96
C ALA A 764 -4.75 37.23 19.22
N VAL A 765 -5.42 37.21 20.38
CA VAL A 765 -4.82 37.53 21.68
C VAL A 765 -3.68 36.56 22.03
N LEU A 766 -3.87 35.25 21.81
CA LEU A 766 -2.84 34.24 22.04
C LEU A 766 -1.62 34.44 21.14
N SER A 767 -1.85 34.78 19.86
CA SER A 767 -0.79 35.04 18.89
C SER A 767 0.02 36.29 19.24
N GLU A 768 -0.65 37.35 19.71
CA GLU A 768 0.01 38.58 20.14
C GLU A 768 0.85 38.36 21.40
N ILE A 769 0.32 37.61 22.38
CA ILE A 769 1.04 37.25 23.61
C ILE A 769 2.27 36.40 23.30
N ALA A 770 2.15 35.44 22.39
CA ALA A 770 3.28 34.64 21.95
C ALA A 770 4.38 35.49 21.32
N ASN A 771 4.04 36.42 20.45
CA ASN A 771 5.00 37.34 19.83
C ASN A 771 5.69 38.24 20.87
N ASP A 772 4.95 38.75 21.84
CA ASP A 772 5.50 39.55 22.94
C ASP A 772 6.45 38.73 23.83
N LEU A 773 6.15 37.44 24.08
CA LEU A 773 7.05 36.53 24.79
C LEU A 773 8.36 36.29 24.02
N ILE A 774 8.30 36.08 22.71
CA ILE A 774 9.49 35.91 21.86
C ILE A 774 10.40 37.14 21.94
N ASN A 775 9.82 38.34 21.93
CA ASN A 775 10.57 39.59 21.99
C ASN A 775 11.14 39.87 23.40
N LEU A 776 10.50 39.35 24.44
CA LEU A 776 10.90 39.58 25.83
C LEU A 776 12.07 38.68 26.27
N PHE A 777 12.14 37.45 25.75
CA PHE A 777 13.14 36.44 26.12
C PHE A 777 14.23 36.27 25.04
N ARG A 778 15.35 35.64 25.39
CA ARG A 778 16.46 35.47 24.44
C ARG A 778 16.16 34.33 23.49
N ALA A 779 16.73 34.35 22.28
CA ALA A 779 16.64 33.24 21.34
C ALA A 779 17.23 31.91 21.89
N THR A 780 18.09 31.98 22.91
CA THR A 780 18.62 30.80 23.60
C THR A 780 17.65 30.21 24.62
N ASP A 781 16.73 31.02 25.16
CA ASP A 781 15.73 30.59 26.13
C ASP A 781 14.65 29.75 25.44
N ILE A 782 13.98 28.88 26.19
CA ILE A 782 12.93 28.01 25.63
C ILE A 782 11.60 28.68 25.94
N VAL A 783 10.83 29.01 24.90
CA VAL A 783 9.50 29.62 25.01
C VAL A 783 8.50 28.70 24.29
N GLY A 784 7.46 28.29 25.00
CA GLY A 784 6.48 27.34 24.48
C GLY A 784 5.05 27.61 24.92
N ARG A 785 4.10 27.03 24.20
CA ARG A 785 2.67 27.00 24.57
C ARG A 785 2.29 25.56 24.95
N ILE A 786 1.78 25.38 26.17
CA ILE A 786 1.56 24.04 26.76
C ILE A 786 0.09 23.60 26.75
N GLY A 787 -0.84 24.53 26.53
CA GLY A 787 -2.26 24.23 26.30
C GLY A 787 -3.14 25.47 26.50
N GLY A 788 -4.25 25.60 25.78
CA GLY A 788 -5.23 26.68 25.97
C GLY A 788 -4.59 28.08 26.03
N ASP A 789 -4.61 28.68 27.22
CA ASP A 789 -4.09 29.99 27.61
C ASP A 789 -2.78 29.94 28.42
N GLU A 790 -2.14 28.79 28.50
CA GLU A 790 -0.93 28.54 29.29
C GLU A 790 0.33 28.49 28.42
N PHE A 791 1.35 29.23 28.88
CA PHE A 791 2.67 29.31 28.27
C PHE A 791 3.74 28.87 29.27
N ILE A 792 4.86 28.38 28.74
CA ILE A 792 6.03 27.99 29.51
C ILE A 792 7.26 28.71 29.00
N VAL A 793 8.09 29.19 29.92
CA VAL A 793 9.39 29.78 29.60
C VAL A 793 10.45 29.16 30.47
N PHE A 794 11.54 28.70 29.87
CA PHE A 794 12.73 28.28 30.60
C PHE A 794 13.91 29.17 30.24
N ILE A 795 14.34 29.97 31.21
CA ILE A 795 15.48 30.87 31.07
C ILE A 795 16.76 30.09 31.36
N LYS A 796 17.69 30.09 30.41
CA LYS A 796 18.98 29.38 30.51
C LYS A 796 20.07 30.26 31.11
N ASP A 797 21.08 29.61 31.67
CA ASP A 797 22.36 30.16 32.13
C ASP A 797 22.24 31.42 33.01
N ILE A 798 21.43 31.31 34.06
CA ILE A 798 21.12 32.44 34.96
C ILE A 798 22.27 32.69 35.95
N SER A 799 22.72 33.94 36.05
CA SER A 799 23.78 34.31 36.99
C SER A 799 23.25 34.57 38.40
N GLU A 800 22.20 35.39 38.52
CA GLU A 800 21.60 35.77 39.80
C GLU A 800 20.07 35.64 39.81
N THR A 801 19.49 35.35 40.99
CA THR A 801 18.03 35.29 41.16
C THR A 801 17.33 36.62 40.81
N ARG A 802 18.05 37.74 40.90
CA ARG A 802 17.52 39.06 40.55
C ARG A 802 17.16 39.17 39.07
N ASP A 803 17.87 38.46 38.19
CA ASP A 803 17.61 38.47 36.74
C ASP A 803 16.23 37.85 36.43
N ILE A 804 15.87 36.79 37.17
CA ILE A 804 14.56 36.12 37.08
C ILE A 804 13.45 37.08 37.49
N ILE A 805 13.65 37.79 38.62
CA ILE A 805 12.67 38.73 39.18
C ILE A 805 12.46 39.89 38.21
N ASN A 806 13.52 40.50 37.70
CA ASN A 806 13.43 41.59 36.73
C ASN A 806 12.65 41.15 35.48
N LYS A 807 12.90 39.94 34.97
CA LYS A 807 12.17 39.40 33.81
C LYS A 807 10.70 39.13 34.10
N ALA A 808 10.38 38.62 35.29
CA ALA A 808 8.99 38.40 35.71
C ALA A 808 8.22 39.72 35.91
N GLU A 809 8.87 40.76 36.44
CA GLU A 809 8.30 42.10 36.56
C GLU A 809 8.07 42.76 35.21
N GLU A 810 9.05 42.65 34.31
CA GLU A 810 8.95 43.14 32.94
C GLU A 810 7.83 42.44 32.18
N LEU A 811 7.69 41.11 32.36
CA LEU A 811 6.61 40.30 31.80
C LEU A 811 5.25 40.81 32.28
N VAL A 812 4.97 40.77 33.58
CA VAL A 812 3.66 41.19 34.13
C VAL A 812 3.30 42.63 33.72
N LYS A 813 4.29 43.55 33.75
CA LYS A 813 4.08 44.96 33.38
C LYS A 813 3.82 45.17 31.89
N THR A 814 4.50 44.41 31.02
CA THR A 814 4.31 44.52 29.56
C THR A 814 2.88 44.16 29.17
N PHE A 815 2.30 43.17 29.86
CA PHE A 815 0.97 42.65 29.58
C PHE A 815 -0.16 43.31 30.36
N GLU A 816 0.12 44.28 31.23
CA GLU A 816 -0.89 45.14 31.86
C GLU A 816 -1.39 46.22 30.86
N ARG A 817 -2.11 45.78 29.82
CA ARG A 817 -2.67 46.64 28.77
C ARG A 817 -4.16 46.38 28.59
N SER A 818 -4.88 47.40 28.13
CA SER A 818 -6.31 47.29 27.83
C SER A 818 -6.55 47.27 26.32
N PHE A 819 -7.29 46.28 25.85
CA PHE A 819 -7.64 46.09 24.44
C PHE A 819 -9.02 46.71 24.13
N LEU A 820 -9.12 47.42 23.01
CA LEU A 820 -10.36 48.05 22.54
C LEU A 820 -11.12 47.09 21.61
N GLY A 821 -12.21 46.50 22.12
CA GLY A 821 -13.10 45.63 21.36
C GLY A 821 -14.54 46.14 21.38
N LYS A 822 -15.16 46.37 20.21
CA LYS A 822 -16.57 46.82 20.05
C LYS A 822 -16.97 48.01 20.96
N GLY A 823 -16.07 48.96 21.19
CA GLY A 823 -16.33 50.15 22.03
C GLY A 823 -16.27 49.93 23.55
N ARG A 824 -15.75 48.78 24.01
CA ARG A 824 -15.43 48.51 25.43
C ARG A 824 -13.94 48.21 25.61
N ASN A 825 -13.43 48.50 26.80
CA ASN A 825 -12.03 48.31 27.18
C ASN A 825 -11.89 46.98 27.95
N TYR A 826 -11.15 46.02 27.43
CA TYR A 826 -10.89 44.72 28.05
C TYR A 826 -9.47 44.69 28.61
N LYS A 827 -9.33 44.61 29.94
CA LYS A 827 -8.01 44.52 30.58
C LYS A 827 -7.52 43.08 30.50
N ILE A 828 -6.36 42.85 29.90
CA ILE A 828 -5.66 41.55 29.92
C ILE A 828 -4.55 41.63 30.97
N SER A 829 -4.33 40.54 31.69
CA SER A 829 -3.24 40.40 32.64
C SER A 829 -2.74 38.96 32.67
N LEU A 830 -1.54 38.76 33.22
CA LEU A 830 -0.93 37.44 33.34
C LEU A 830 -0.66 37.09 34.81
N SER A 831 -0.86 35.83 35.16
CA SER A 831 -0.36 35.23 36.39
C SER A 831 0.85 34.36 36.08
N VAL A 832 1.90 34.44 36.89
CA VAL A 832 3.18 33.76 36.61
C VAL A 832 3.70 33.00 37.83
N GLY A 833 3.96 31.71 37.68
CA GLY A 833 4.60 30.86 38.68
C GLY A 833 6.03 30.51 38.30
N ILE A 834 6.98 30.58 39.23
CA ILE A 834 8.41 30.47 38.93
C ILE A 834 9.10 29.47 39.85
N ALA A 835 9.84 28.51 39.28
CA ALA A 835 10.72 27.59 40.00
C ALA A 835 12.16 27.65 39.46
N LYS A 836 13.14 27.66 40.36
CA LYS A 836 14.57 27.79 40.01
C LYS A 836 15.25 26.42 39.89
N PHE A 837 15.97 26.21 38.80
CA PHE A 837 16.89 25.09 38.65
C PHE A 837 18.30 25.47 39.11
N PRO A 838 18.99 24.66 39.94
CA PRO A 838 18.54 23.39 40.54
C PRO A 838 17.87 23.52 41.92
N GLN A 839 17.69 24.73 42.45
CA GLN A 839 17.29 24.98 43.85
C GLN A 839 15.91 24.39 44.22
N ASP A 840 14.96 24.53 43.32
CA ASP A 840 13.55 24.18 43.49
C ASP A 840 13.19 22.90 42.71
N GLY A 841 14.16 22.19 42.12
CA GLY A 841 13.94 20.94 41.39
C GLY A 841 15.15 20.57 40.55
N MET A 842 15.41 19.26 40.42
CA MET A 842 16.57 18.71 39.69
C MET A 842 16.18 18.00 38.38
N ASP A 843 14.88 17.93 38.11
CA ASP A 843 14.26 17.30 36.96
C ASP A 843 13.06 18.17 36.51
N TYR A 844 12.64 17.99 35.25
CA TYR A 844 11.56 18.78 34.66
C TYR A 844 10.26 18.66 35.45
N MET A 845 9.85 17.45 35.87
CA MET A 845 8.58 17.22 36.56
C MET A 845 8.52 17.94 37.91
N THR A 846 9.61 17.91 38.68
CA THR A 846 9.70 18.63 39.95
C THR A 846 9.64 20.15 39.76
N LEU A 847 10.38 20.68 38.77
CA LEU A 847 10.35 22.11 38.46
C LEU A 847 8.97 22.57 37.98
N PHE A 848 8.34 21.80 37.10
CA PHE A 848 7.01 22.08 36.56
C PHE A 848 5.98 22.13 37.69
N ARG A 849 5.93 21.10 38.54
CA ARG A 849 5.03 21.04 39.70
C ARG A 849 5.22 22.24 40.63
N ASN A 850 6.46 22.61 40.93
CA ASN A 850 6.74 23.70 41.85
C ASN A 850 6.44 25.08 41.24
N ALA A 851 6.66 25.25 39.93
CA ALA A 851 6.25 26.44 39.21
C ALA A 851 4.72 26.57 39.14
N ASP A 852 4.00 25.47 38.94
CA ASP A 852 2.54 25.43 38.91
C ASP A 852 1.92 25.78 40.28
N MET A 853 2.49 25.24 41.37
CA MET A 853 2.09 25.65 42.73
C MET A 853 2.31 27.14 42.98
N ALA A 854 3.40 27.70 42.46
CA ALA A 854 3.67 29.14 42.55
C ALA A 854 2.68 29.95 41.69
N LEU A 855 2.27 29.44 40.53
CA LEU A 855 1.25 30.05 39.67
C LEU A 855 -0.12 30.08 40.37
N TYR A 856 -0.51 28.96 40.99
CA TYR A 856 -1.73 28.90 41.80
C TYR A 856 -1.71 29.95 42.93
N SER A 857 -0.56 30.10 43.62
CA SER A 857 -0.38 31.14 44.63
C SER A 857 -0.50 32.56 44.05
N ALA A 858 0.02 32.80 42.85
CA ALA A 858 -0.13 34.09 42.16
C ALA A 858 -1.60 34.38 41.82
N LYS A 859 -2.35 33.40 41.30
CA LYS A 859 -3.80 33.52 41.05
C LYS A 859 -4.57 33.80 42.36
N GLY A 860 -4.19 33.16 43.46
CA GLY A 860 -4.78 33.37 44.79
C GLY A 860 -4.48 34.74 45.43
N LYS A 861 -3.39 35.41 45.03
CA LYS A 861 -3.02 36.76 45.51
C LYS A 861 -3.74 37.91 44.80
N GLY A 862 -4.67 37.60 43.89
CA GLY A 862 -5.45 38.60 43.16
C GLY A 862 -5.10 38.74 41.68
N LYS A 863 -4.38 37.78 41.08
CA LYS A 863 -3.99 37.74 39.66
C LYS A 863 -3.06 38.91 39.26
N ASN A 864 -2.69 39.04 37.99
CA ASN A 864 -1.78 40.11 37.49
C ASN A 864 -0.47 40.24 38.29
N CYS A 865 0.17 39.11 38.61
CA CYS A 865 1.39 39.09 39.41
C CYS A 865 2.21 37.84 39.16
N TYR A 866 3.44 37.84 39.66
CA TYR A 866 4.30 36.66 39.68
C TYR A 866 4.51 36.16 41.12
N THR A 867 4.82 34.87 41.28
CA THR A 867 5.26 34.29 42.56
C THR A 867 6.42 33.34 42.31
N LEU A 868 7.49 33.48 43.10
CA LEU A 868 8.55 32.46 43.17
C LEU A 868 8.12 31.35 44.13
N TYR A 869 8.43 30.11 43.77
CA TYR A 869 8.28 28.97 44.65
C TYR A 869 9.14 29.14 45.92
N ASP A 870 8.55 28.88 47.08
CA ASP A 870 9.21 28.84 48.39
C ASP A 870 8.70 27.60 49.13
N LYS A 871 9.59 26.84 49.76
CA LYS A 871 9.27 25.68 50.60
C LYS A 871 8.35 26.02 51.79
N LYS A 872 8.17 27.30 52.15
CA LYS A 872 7.15 27.71 53.13
C LYS A 872 5.72 27.69 52.57
N ILE A 873 5.56 27.72 51.24
CA ILE A 873 4.28 27.48 50.56
C ILE A 873 3.79 26.05 50.91
N ASP A 874 4.70 25.08 51.07
CA ASP A 874 4.37 23.72 51.54
C ASP A 874 3.80 23.68 52.97
N LYS A 875 4.14 24.64 53.85
CA LYS A 875 3.80 24.57 55.29
C LYS A 875 2.58 25.38 55.72
N VAL A 876 2.12 26.35 54.94
CA VAL A 876 0.97 27.20 55.29
C VAL A 876 -0.33 26.74 54.63
N GLN A 877 -0.29 25.85 53.62
CA GLN A 877 -1.49 25.39 52.92
C GLN A 877 -1.81 23.89 53.03
N TYR A 878 -0.90 23.05 53.55
CA TYR A 878 -1.20 21.63 53.79
C TYR A 878 -1.93 21.35 55.13
N ILE A 879 -1.87 22.27 56.10
CA ILE A 879 -2.46 22.07 57.45
C ILE A 879 -3.87 22.70 57.57
N THR A 880 -4.21 23.67 56.72
CA THR A 880 -5.56 24.27 56.70
C THR A 880 -6.57 23.50 55.83
N ASN A 881 -6.12 22.62 54.94
CA ASN A 881 -6.98 21.86 54.02
C ASN A 881 -7.49 20.50 54.53
N THR A 882 -7.21 20.10 55.78
CA THR A 882 -7.82 18.90 56.37
C THR A 882 -8.89 19.18 57.41
N ARG A 883 -9.21 20.45 57.71
CA ARG A 883 -10.32 20.80 58.61
C ARG A 883 -11.24 21.94 58.18
N ASN A 884 -10.94 22.69 57.12
CA ASN A 884 -11.84 23.72 56.57
C ASN A 884 -11.71 23.80 55.03
N ALA A 885 -12.06 22.73 54.32
CA ALA A 885 -12.25 22.72 52.87
C ALA A 885 -13.70 22.35 52.54
N GLY A 886 -14.62 23.23 52.93
CA GLY A 886 -15.82 23.53 52.16
C GLY A 886 -15.60 24.94 51.60
N ASP A 887 -15.87 25.14 50.31
CA ASP A 887 -15.68 26.39 49.56
C ASP A 887 -14.27 26.73 49.08
N SER A 888 -13.70 25.86 48.24
CA SER A 888 -12.98 26.28 47.03
C SER A 888 -12.85 25.10 46.03
N ASP A 889 -13.96 24.53 45.59
CA ASP A 889 -14.58 25.32 44.57
C ASP A 889 -13.79 25.29 43.21
N ASN A 890 -13.12 24.21 42.83
CA ASN A 890 -12.63 23.98 41.47
C ASN A 890 -13.17 22.60 41.15
N VAL A 891 -14.03 22.50 40.14
CA VAL A 891 -14.56 21.22 39.69
C VAL A 891 -13.36 20.41 39.21
N GLU A 892 -12.83 19.54 40.07
CA GLU A 892 -12.03 18.40 39.65
C GLU A 892 -12.95 17.60 38.73
N MET A 893 -12.78 17.80 37.42
CA MET A 893 -13.21 16.84 36.44
C MET A 893 -12.64 15.48 36.86
N SER A 894 -13.50 14.49 37.01
CA SER A 894 -13.12 13.12 37.31
C SER A 894 -11.95 12.72 36.39
N PHE A 895 -10.87 12.19 36.96
CA PHE A 895 -9.69 11.69 36.22
C PHE A 895 -10.08 10.83 35.00
N LYS A 896 -11.24 10.16 35.07
CA LYS A 896 -11.87 9.44 33.96
C LYS A 896 -12.05 10.30 32.71
N GLU A 897 -12.54 11.54 32.81
CA GLU A 897 -12.81 12.43 31.67
C GLU A 897 -11.52 12.91 30.97
N HIS A 898 -10.42 13.10 31.71
CA HIS A 898 -9.12 13.43 31.12
C HIS A 898 -8.36 12.22 30.59
N ILE A 899 -8.40 11.09 31.31
CA ILE A 899 -7.62 9.93 30.92
C ILE A 899 -8.27 9.16 29.76
N THR A 900 -9.58 9.29 29.52
CA THR A 900 -10.23 8.65 28.38
C THR A 900 -9.63 9.12 27.05
N ASN A 901 -9.62 10.43 26.78
CA ASN A 901 -9.02 10.94 25.54
C ASN A 901 -7.53 10.64 25.50
N TYR A 902 -6.84 10.83 26.63
CA TYR A 902 -5.40 10.61 26.70
C TYR A 902 -4.97 9.14 26.49
N ILE A 903 -5.74 8.17 26.98
CA ILE A 903 -5.53 6.74 26.70
C ILE A 903 -5.80 6.44 25.24
N PHE A 904 -6.88 6.99 24.66
CA PHE A 904 -7.18 6.82 23.25
C PHE A 904 -6.09 7.43 22.37
N ASP A 905 -5.59 8.61 22.71
CA ASP A 905 -4.50 9.30 22.00
C ASP A 905 -3.21 8.48 22.08
N ILE A 906 -2.82 8.00 23.28
CA ILE A 906 -1.65 7.12 23.44
C ILE A 906 -1.80 5.84 22.60
N LEU A 907 -2.98 5.22 22.58
CA LEU A 907 -3.21 3.97 21.87
C LEU A 907 -3.37 4.15 20.35
N TYR A 908 -3.84 5.32 19.91
CA TYR A 908 -4.08 5.63 18.50
C TYR A 908 -2.84 6.21 17.82
N GLU A 909 -2.09 7.08 18.51
CA GLU A 909 -0.87 7.69 17.99
C GLU A 909 0.36 6.79 18.10
N SER A 910 0.35 5.79 18.99
CA SER A 910 1.48 4.87 19.13
C SER A 910 1.52 3.84 17.99
N SER A 911 2.67 3.76 17.33
CA SER A 911 2.99 2.67 16.40
C SER A 911 3.29 1.35 17.12
N ASP A 912 3.60 1.40 18.42
CA ASP A 912 3.94 0.24 19.26
C ASP A 912 2.94 0.13 20.43
N ILE A 913 2.08 -0.89 20.37
CA ILE A 913 1.01 -1.11 21.35
C ILE A 913 1.58 -1.55 22.71
N GLU A 914 2.70 -2.29 22.74
CA GLU A 914 3.29 -2.74 24.01
C GLU A 914 3.82 -1.57 24.83
N VAL A 915 4.48 -0.61 24.17
CA VAL A 915 4.95 0.63 24.81
C VAL A 915 3.77 1.45 25.35
N ALA A 916 2.70 1.58 24.56
CA ALA A 916 1.49 2.29 24.94
C ALA A 916 0.79 1.68 26.16
N VAL A 917 0.66 0.34 26.20
CA VAL A 917 0.08 -0.37 27.35
C VAL A 917 0.91 -0.13 28.61
N ASN A 918 2.23 -0.30 28.55
CA ASN A 918 3.11 -0.07 29.71
C ASN A 918 3.04 1.39 30.21
N LEU A 919 2.93 2.36 29.31
CA LEU A 919 2.76 3.76 29.65
C LEU A 919 1.44 4.00 30.40
N ILE A 920 0.34 3.42 29.90
CA ILE A 920 -0.98 3.52 30.55
C ILE A 920 -0.96 2.91 31.94
N LEU A 921 -0.38 1.71 32.11
CA LEU A 921 -0.25 1.09 33.42
C LEU A 921 0.56 1.97 34.38
N SER A 922 1.62 2.61 33.89
CA SER A 922 2.43 3.53 34.70
C SER A 922 1.67 4.78 35.13
N ILE A 923 0.92 5.40 34.22
CA ILE A 923 0.20 6.64 34.48
C ILE A 923 -0.93 6.42 35.47
N VAL A 924 -1.71 5.36 35.26
CA VAL A 924 -2.81 4.99 36.14
C VAL A 924 -2.29 4.53 37.49
N GLY A 925 -1.25 3.69 37.49
CA GLY A 925 -0.63 3.19 38.71
C GLY A 925 -0.05 4.29 39.60
N LYS A 926 0.63 5.28 38.99
CA LYS A 926 1.15 6.47 39.69
C LYS A 926 0.03 7.37 40.19
N HIS A 927 -1.02 7.57 39.39
CA HIS A 927 -2.13 8.45 39.75
C HIS A 927 -2.87 7.95 41.00
N PHE A 928 -3.22 6.66 41.05
CA PHE A 928 -3.89 6.08 42.21
C PHE A 928 -2.93 5.67 43.34
N ASN A 929 -1.62 5.77 43.11
CA ASN A 929 -0.58 5.36 44.04
C ASN A 929 -0.82 3.92 44.58
N VAL A 930 -1.01 2.98 43.66
CA VAL A 930 -1.10 1.54 43.97
C VAL A 930 0.30 0.92 43.98
N SER A 931 0.49 -0.20 44.67
CA SER A 931 1.80 -0.86 44.73
C SER A 931 2.18 -1.49 43.39
N ARG A 932 1.20 -2.10 42.70
CA ARG A 932 1.41 -2.77 41.42
C ARG A 932 0.15 -2.70 40.55
N MET A 933 0.35 -2.56 39.25
CA MET A 933 -0.69 -2.75 38.23
C MET A 933 -0.23 -3.77 37.20
N TYR A 934 -1.11 -4.66 36.76
CA TYR A 934 -0.72 -5.76 35.87
C TYR A 934 -1.84 -6.25 34.97
N ILE A 935 -1.47 -6.97 33.91
CA ILE A 935 -2.37 -7.67 33.00
C ILE A 935 -1.95 -9.14 32.94
N PHE A 936 -2.91 -10.02 33.25
CA PHE A 936 -2.80 -11.44 32.96
C PHE A 936 -3.60 -11.79 31.72
N GLU A 937 -2.99 -12.54 30.81
CA GLU A 937 -3.61 -13.05 29.60
C GLU A 937 -3.68 -14.58 29.63
N ASN A 938 -4.79 -15.12 29.14
CA ASN A 938 -5.02 -16.56 29.06
C ASN A 938 -4.43 -17.13 27.76
N SER A 939 -4.01 -18.39 27.81
CA SER A 939 -3.74 -19.19 26.61
C SER A 939 -5.00 -19.38 25.77
N ASP A 940 -4.85 -19.67 24.47
CA ASP A 940 -5.98 -19.87 23.55
C ASP A 940 -6.94 -21.00 24.02
N ASP A 941 -6.43 -21.99 24.75
CA ASP A 941 -7.22 -23.09 25.36
C ASP A 941 -7.76 -22.78 26.77
N ASN A 942 -7.56 -21.55 27.28
CA ASN A 942 -7.96 -21.04 28.59
C ASN A 942 -7.46 -21.88 29.79
N ARG A 943 -6.37 -22.63 29.65
CA ARG A 943 -5.82 -23.46 30.74
C ARG A 943 -4.76 -22.77 31.58
N VAL A 944 -4.01 -21.87 30.97
CA VAL A 944 -2.87 -21.18 31.58
C VAL A 944 -3.11 -19.68 31.50
N CYS A 945 -2.72 -18.94 32.54
CA CYS A 945 -2.61 -17.48 32.49
C CYS A 945 -1.16 -17.04 32.67
N LYS A 946 -0.82 -15.92 32.02
CA LYS A 946 0.51 -15.34 31.97
C LYS A 946 0.44 -13.86 32.32
N ASN A 947 1.28 -13.40 33.23
CA ASN A 947 1.50 -11.97 33.44
C ASN A 947 2.30 -11.43 32.24
N THR A 948 1.63 -10.62 31.41
CA THR A 948 2.22 -10.10 30.16
C THR A 948 2.66 -8.65 30.29
N PHE A 949 2.01 -7.87 31.16
CA PHE A 949 2.37 -6.49 31.45
C PHE A 949 2.32 -6.23 32.95
N GLU A 950 3.32 -5.53 33.47
CA GLU A 950 3.40 -5.19 34.89
C GLU A 950 4.10 -3.86 35.08
N TRP A 951 3.47 -3.00 35.87
CA TRP A 951 4.07 -1.79 36.41
C TRP A 951 4.13 -1.89 37.94
N CYS A 952 5.28 -1.55 38.51
CA CYS A 952 5.50 -1.52 39.96
C CYS A 952 5.86 -0.11 40.41
N ASN A 953 5.36 0.26 41.59
CA ASN A 953 5.73 1.50 42.25
C ASN A 953 7.12 1.38 42.93
N GLU A 954 7.73 2.51 43.32
CA GLU A 954 9.05 2.51 43.93
C GLU A 954 9.09 1.64 45.21
N GLY A 955 10.06 0.73 45.29
CA GLY A 955 10.22 -0.19 46.43
C GLY A 955 9.37 -1.46 46.38
N VAL A 956 8.58 -1.68 45.32
CA VAL A 956 7.79 -2.91 45.11
C VAL A 956 8.51 -3.84 44.14
N THR A 957 8.67 -5.11 44.52
CA THR A 957 9.32 -6.13 43.66
C THR A 957 8.39 -6.53 42.50
N SER A 958 8.96 -6.62 41.30
CA SER A 958 8.28 -7.12 40.10
C SER A 958 8.11 -8.64 40.15
N GLU A 959 6.92 -9.13 39.79
CA GLU A 959 6.56 -10.56 39.76
C GLU A 959 6.31 -11.08 38.33
N ILE A 960 6.41 -10.23 37.31
CA ILE A 960 6.13 -10.58 35.91
C ILE A 960 6.94 -11.78 35.40
N ASN A 961 8.17 -11.98 35.87
CA ASN A 961 9.01 -13.13 35.49
C ASN A 961 8.65 -14.42 36.23
N ASN A 962 8.12 -14.31 37.44
CA ASN A 962 7.71 -15.46 38.26
C ASN A 962 6.32 -15.97 37.85
N LEU A 963 5.50 -15.12 37.23
CA LEU A 963 4.09 -15.36 36.95
C LEU A 963 3.79 -15.55 35.45
N LYS A 964 4.69 -16.20 34.71
CA LYS A 964 4.56 -16.37 33.24
C LYS A 964 3.75 -17.59 32.77
N ASN A 965 3.57 -18.61 33.61
CA ASN A 965 2.91 -19.87 33.23
C ASN A 965 2.11 -20.44 34.41
N ILE A 966 1.04 -19.77 34.81
CA ILE A 966 0.21 -20.21 35.93
C ILE A 966 -0.95 -21.06 35.40
N CYS A 967 -1.01 -22.33 35.79
CA CYS A 967 -2.12 -23.19 35.43
C CYS A 967 -3.35 -22.88 36.30
N TYR A 968 -4.52 -22.69 35.70
CA TYR A 968 -5.75 -22.44 36.46
C TYR A 968 -6.13 -23.58 37.41
N LYS A 969 -5.69 -24.82 37.12
CA LYS A 969 -5.89 -25.97 38.02
C LYS A 969 -5.15 -25.80 39.36
N ASP A 970 -3.99 -25.13 39.34
CA ASP A 970 -3.16 -24.91 40.53
C ASP A 970 -3.70 -23.74 41.37
N LEU A 971 -4.54 -22.89 40.77
CA LEU A 971 -5.24 -21.77 41.41
C LEU A 971 -6.54 -22.18 42.13
N GLY A 972 -6.98 -23.43 41.99
CA GLY A 972 -8.20 -23.93 42.62
C GLY A 972 -9.45 -23.10 42.29
N ASN A 973 -10.17 -22.65 43.32
CA ASN A 973 -11.40 -21.85 43.17
C ASN A 973 -11.17 -20.34 42.94
N TYR A 974 -9.96 -19.92 42.52
CA TYR A 974 -9.62 -18.50 42.34
C TYR A 974 -10.62 -17.73 41.46
N LEU A 975 -11.06 -18.33 40.36
CA LEU A 975 -12.00 -17.71 39.41
C LEU A 975 -13.40 -17.44 39.99
N LEU A 976 -13.79 -18.11 41.08
CA LEU A 976 -15.08 -17.90 41.74
C LEU A 976 -15.15 -16.58 42.52
N ASN A 977 -14.02 -15.90 42.74
CA ASN A 977 -14.00 -14.63 43.47
C ASN A 977 -14.40 -13.42 42.61
N PHE A 978 -14.50 -13.59 41.29
CA PHE A 978 -15.04 -12.57 40.42
C PHE A 978 -16.57 -12.60 40.45
N ASN A 979 -17.19 -11.46 40.72
CA ASN A 979 -18.64 -11.30 40.74
C ASN A 979 -19.24 -11.32 39.32
N ALA A 980 -20.57 -11.14 39.23
CA ALA A 980 -21.31 -11.13 37.95
C ALA A 980 -20.84 -10.01 37.00
N ASP A 981 -20.35 -8.89 37.53
CA ASP A 981 -19.79 -7.77 36.76
C ASP A 981 -18.33 -8.00 36.34
N GLY A 982 -17.76 -9.16 36.67
CA GLY A 982 -16.37 -9.50 36.37
C GLY A 982 -15.35 -8.76 37.24
N LEU A 983 -15.74 -8.30 38.44
CA LEU A 983 -14.86 -7.65 39.41
C LEU A 983 -14.53 -8.60 40.57
N PHE A 984 -13.26 -8.62 40.96
CA PHE A 984 -12.80 -9.26 42.19
C PHE A 984 -12.02 -8.23 43.00
N TYR A 985 -12.56 -7.81 44.14
CA TYR A 985 -11.84 -6.93 45.05
C TYR A 985 -11.91 -7.43 46.47
N CYS A 986 -10.82 -7.23 47.21
CA CYS A 986 -10.69 -7.59 48.59
C CYS A 986 -9.83 -6.55 49.31
N ASN A 987 -10.37 -5.96 50.37
CA ASN A 987 -9.67 -4.94 51.15
C ASN A 987 -8.65 -5.55 52.12
N ASP A 988 -8.79 -6.83 52.44
CA ASP A 988 -7.84 -7.58 53.27
C ASP A 988 -7.87 -9.06 52.87
N ILE A 989 -6.80 -9.54 52.26
CA ILE A 989 -6.67 -10.93 51.78
C ILE A 989 -6.77 -11.97 52.90
N GLU A 990 -6.62 -11.59 54.18
CA GLU A 990 -6.83 -12.51 55.30
C GLU A 990 -8.30 -12.96 55.44
N ASN A 991 -9.23 -12.32 54.74
CA ASN A 991 -10.62 -12.74 54.67
C ASN A 991 -10.91 -13.74 53.53
N LEU A 992 -9.92 -14.08 52.70
CA LEU A 992 -10.09 -15.00 51.57
C LEU A 992 -9.89 -16.48 51.97
N GLY A 993 -10.33 -17.41 51.12
CA GLY A 993 -10.12 -18.85 51.32
C GLY A 993 -8.63 -19.26 51.27
N SER A 994 -8.28 -20.40 51.88
CA SER A 994 -6.89 -20.87 52.01
C SER A 994 -6.14 -21.00 50.67
N ASP A 995 -6.84 -21.37 49.61
CA ASP A 995 -6.22 -21.60 48.29
C ASP A 995 -5.84 -20.30 47.60
N VAL A 996 -6.67 -19.26 47.70
CA VAL A 996 -6.40 -17.92 47.14
C VAL A 996 -5.27 -17.24 47.91
N LYS A 997 -5.25 -17.37 49.25
CA LYS A 997 -4.17 -16.81 50.08
C LYS A 997 -2.80 -17.40 49.78
N LYS A 998 -2.71 -18.70 49.47
CA LYS A 998 -1.44 -19.36 49.11
C LYS A 998 -0.79 -18.73 47.88
N VAL A 999 -1.59 -18.17 46.98
CA VAL A 999 -1.13 -17.50 45.76
C VAL A 999 -0.74 -16.05 46.04
N LEU A 1000 -1.59 -15.30 46.75
CA LEU A 1000 -1.42 -13.86 46.94
C LEU A 1000 -0.40 -13.48 48.04
N LYS A 1001 -0.37 -14.22 49.14
CA LYS A 1001 0.43 -13.90 50.33
C LYS A 1001 1.96 -13.93 50.10
N PRO A 1002 2.53 -14.89 49.35
CA PRO A 1002 3.96 -14.89 49.04
C PRO A 1002 4.42 -13.66 48.25
N GLN A 1003 3.53 -13.03 47.49
CA GLN A 1003 3.79 -11.84 46.69
C GLN A 1003 3.71 -10.54 47.52
N GLY A 1004 3.45 -10.63 48.82
CA GLY A 1004 3.32 -9.49 49.72
C GLY A 1004 2.00 -8.72 49.59
N ILE A 1005 1.02 -9.23 48.83
CA ILE A 1005 -0.26 -8.56 48.58
C ILE A 1005 -1.09 -8.56 49.87
N ARG A 1006 -1.68 -7.41 50.22
CA ARG A 1006 -2.59 -7.21 51.36
C ARG A 1006 -4.01 -6.90 50.92
N SER A 1007 -4.16 -6.14 49.83
CA SER A 1007 -5.45 -5.81 49.21
C SER A 1007 -5.33 -5.94 47.71
N ILE A 1008 -6.42 -6.32 47.05
CA ILE A 1008 -6.44 -6.59 45.61
C ILE A 1008 -7.73 -6.06 44.99
N LEU A 1009 -7.64 -5.55 43.76
CA LEU A 1009 -8.77 -5.18 42.91
C LEU A 1009 -8.46 -5.63 41.49
N GLN A 1010 -9.30 -6.49 40.91
CA GLN A 1010 -9.13 -7.08 39.60
C GLN A 1010 -10.42 -6.96 38.79
N CYS A 1011 -10.27 -6.82 37.48
CA CYS A 1011 -11.35 -6.78 36.51
C CYS A 1011 -11.08 -7.79 35.39
N LYS A 1012 -12.07 -8.61 35.04
CA LYS A 1012 -11.98 -9.55 33.93
C LYS A 1012 -11.82 -8.82 32.60
N ILE A 1013 -10.98 -9.37 31.74
CA ILE A 1013 -10.88 -9.04 30.32
C ILE A 1013 -11.73 -10.07 29.57
N LEU A 1014 -12.78 -9.58 28.92
CA LEU A 1014 -13.73 -10.40 28.16
C LEU A 1014 -13.64 -10.10 26.67
N GLU A 1015 -13.75 -11.15 25.86
CA GLU A 1015 -13.90 -11.07 24.41
C GLU A 1015 -15.24 -11.72 24.03
N GLY A 1016 -16.25 -10.90 23.74
CA GLY A 1016 -17.64 -11.36 23.73
C GLY A 1016 -18.04 -11.89 25.12
N ASN A 1017 -18.36 -13.18 25.21
CA ASN A 1017 -18.65 -13.88 26.48
C ASN A 1017 -17.46 -14.72 26.99
N GLU A 1018 -16.32 -14.74 26.30
CA GLU A 1018 -15.17 -15.55 26.71
C GLU A 1018 -14.20 -14.79 27.61
N PHE A 1019 -13.74 -15.45 28.68
CA PHE A 1019 -12.78 -14.90 29.63
C PHE A 1019 -11.35 -15.07 29.11
N ARG A 1020 -10.70 -13.95 28.78
CA ARG A 1020 -9.38 -13.91 28.13
C ARG A 1020 -8.24 -13.48 29.04
N GLY A 1021 -8.54 -13.16 30.30
CA GLY A 1021 -7.55 -12.68 31.26
C GLY A 1021 -8.15 -11.69 32.25
N PHE A 1022 -7.30 -10.99 32.99
CA PHE A 1022 -7.74 -9.96 33.92
C PHE A 1022 -6.66 -8.88 34.09
N ILE A 1023 -7.11 -7.66 34.39
CA ILE A 1023 -6.26 -6.53 34.79
C ILE A 1023 -6.47 -6.27 36.29
N GLY A 1024 -5.44 -5.84 37.01
CA GLY A 1024 -5.58 -5.63 38.45
C GLY A 1024 -4.62 -4.62 39.07
N PHE A 1025 -5.01 -4.18 40.27
CA PHE A 1025 -4.23 -3.44 41.25
C PHE A 1025 -3.93 -4.33 42.45
N ASP A 1026 -2.68 -4.32 42.90
CA ASP A 1026 -2.29 -4.86 44.21
C ASP A 1026 -1.83 -3.72 45.12
N GLU A 1027 -2.13 -3.85 46.42
CA GLU A 1027 -1.51 -3.08 47.49
C GLU A 1027 -0.72 -4.02 48.41
N CYS A 1028 0.57 -3.75 48.59
CA CYS A 1028 1.48 -4.58 49.38
C CYS A 1028 1.79 -3.99 50.77
N SER A 1029 1.55 -2.70 50.98
CA SER A 1029 2.02 -1.98 52.16
C SER A 1029 1.02 -2.00 53.31
N TYR A 1030 -0.27 -1.83 53.04
CA TYR A 1030 -1.34 -1.76 54.03
C TYR A 1030 -2.68 -2.28 53.49
N ASN A 1031 -3.68 -2.44 54.36
CA ASN A 1031 -5.03 -2.80 53.92
C ASN A 1031 -5.71 -1.57 53.31
N ARG A 1032 -5.92 -1.59 52.00
CA ARG A 1032 -6.54 -0.52 51.22
C ARG A 1032 -8.03 -0.76 51.04
N MET A 1033 -8.83 0.30 51.18
CA MET A 1033 -10.22 0.31 50.72
C MET A 1033 -10.26 0.91 49.32
N TRP A 1034 -10.85 0.18 48.37
CA TRP A 1034 -10.97 0.63 46.99
C TRP A 1034 -12.14 1.61 46.83
N THR A 1035 -11.86 2.76 46.24
CA THR A 1035 -12.85 3.81 45.93
C THR A 1035 -13.63 3.47 44.67
N ASN A 1036 -14.83 4.06 44.52
CA ASN A 1036 -15.63 3.89 43.30
C ASN A 1036 -14.89 4.40 42.06
N ASP A 1037 -14.08 5.45 42.17
CA ASP A 1037 -13.30 5.98 41.06
C ASP A 1037 -12.18 5.02 40.62
N GLU A 1038 -11.49 4.37 41.55
CA GLU A 1038 -10.50 3.32 41.23
C GLU A 1038 -11.15 2.12 40.53
N VAL A 1039 -12.30 1.66 41.04
CA VAL A 1039 -13.06 0.55 40.46
C VAL A 1039 -13.58 0.91 39.06
N ASN A 1040 -14.18 2.09 38.90
CA ASN A 1040 -14.72 2.56 37.62
C ASN A 1040 -13.62 2.79 36.58
N THR A 1041 -12.48 3.34 37.00
CA THR A 1041 -11.34 3.61 36.12
C THR A 1041 -10.67 2.30 35.68
N LEU A 1042 -10.44 1.35 36.59
CA LEU A 1042 -9.90 0.04 36.23
C LEU A 1042 -10.85 -0.72 35.29
N THR A 1043 -12.16 -0.66 35.53
CA THR A 1043 -13.17 -1.29 34.66
C THR A 1043 -13.17 -0.67 33.25
N PHE A 1044 -13.05 0.66 33.17
CA PHE A 1044 -12.95 1.38 31.90
C PHE A 1044 -11.68 1.02 31.13
N ILE A 1045 -10.52 1.01 31.81
CA ILE A 1045 -9.24 0.64 31.22
C ILE A 1045 -9.27 -0.82 30.75
N SER A 1046 -9.84 -1.74 31.54
CA SER A 1046 -10.00 -3.14 31.16
C SER A 1046 -10.71 -3.28 29.80
N LYS A 1047 -11.84 -2.59 29.63
CA LYS A 1047 -12.62 -2.60 28.39
C LYS A 1047 -11.92 -1.91 27.22
N THR A 1048 -11.18 -0.84 27.50
CA THR A 1048 -10.47 -0.08 26.46
C THR A 1048 -9.27 -0.88 25.97
N LEU A 1049 -8.39 -1.31 26.88
CA LEU A 1049 -7.21 -2.10 26.54
C LEU A 1049 -7.57 -3.44 25.90
N SER A 1050 -8.68 -4.08 26.27
CA SER A 1050 -9.08 -5.36 25.67
C SER A 1050 -9.26 -5.28 24.15
N MET A 1051 -9.82 -4.18 23.64
CA MET A 1051 -9.98 -3.96 22.19
C MET A 1051 -8.63 -3.82 21.47
N PHE A 1052 -7.65 -3.16 22.10
CA PHE A 1052 -6.33 -2.94 21.50
C PHE A 1052 -5.41 -4.16 21.62
N LEU A 1053 -5.46 -4.88 22.75
CA LEU A 1053 -4.79 -6.17 22.92
C LEU A 1053 -5.31 -7.18 21.89
N LEU A 1054 -6.62 -7.17 21.59
CA LEU A 1054 -7.19 -7.98 20.52
C LEU A 1054 -6.61 -7.59 19.14
N LYS A 1055 -6.56 -6.30 18.83
CA LYS A 1055 -5.95 -5.81 17.57
C LYS A 1055 -4.49 -6.26 17.44
N MET A 1056 -3.71 -6.14 18.51
CA MET A 1056 -2.31 -6.57 18.57
C MET A 1056 -2.16 -8.08 18.31
N ARG A 1057 -3.04 -8.91 18.89
CA ARG A 1057 -3.06 -10.37 18.65
C ARG A 1057 -3.40 -10.71 17.22
N ILE A 1058 -4.39 -10.03 16.62
CA ILE A 1058 -4.74 -10.24 15.21
C ILE A 1058 -3.58 -9.86 14.30
N GLN A 1059 -2.93 -8.74 14.59
CA GLN A 1059 -1.78 -8.28 13.81
C GLN A 1059 -0.59 -9.23 13.94
N SER A 1060 -0.25 -9.67 15.15
CA SER A 1060 0.81 -10.64 15.39
C SER A 1060 0.51 -12.01 14.74
N LYS A 1061 -0.73 -12.52 14.85
CA LYS A 1061 -1.15 -13.75 14.15
C LYS A 1061 -1.11 -13.59 12.62
N LEU A 1062 -1.41 -12.40 12.11
CA LEU A 1062 -1.31 -12.10 10.68
C LEU A 1062 0.15 -12.04 10.22
N GLU A 1063 1.02 -11.37 10.96
CA GLU A 1063 2.47 -11.29 10.68
C GLU A 1063 3.14 -12.66 10.77
N GLU A 1064 2.79 -13.47 11.77
CA GLU A 1064 3.25 -14.85 11.90
C GLU A 1064 2.74 -15.71 10.72
N SER A 1065 1.46 -15.57 10.34
CA SER A 1065 0.90 -16.26 9.18
C SER A 1065 1.60 -15.85 7.87
N LEU A 1066 1.87 -14.55 7.67
CA LEU A 1066 2.62 -14.03 6.53
C LEU A 1066 4.06 -14.55 6.51
N THR A 1067 4.71 -14.61 7.66
CA THR A 1067 6.08 -15.13 7.80
C THR A 1067 6.13 -16.63 7.50
N ILE A 1068 5.16 -17.40 7.99
CA ILE A 1068 5.01 -18.84 7.69
C ILE A 1068 4.75 -19.02 6.18
N GLN A 1069 3.83 -18.27 5.59
CA GLN A 1069 3.53 -18.36 4.15
C GLN A 1069 4.75 -18.00 3.30
N LYS A 1070 5.47 -16.93 3.64
CA LYS A 1070 6.71 -16.53 2.96
C LYS A 1070 7.79 -17.59 3.12
N SER A 1071 7.98 -18.12 4.32
CA SER A 1071 8.94 -19.20 4.59
C SER A 1071 8.60 -20.48 3.82
N VAL A 1072 7.32 -20.86 3.73
CA VAL A 1072 6.88 -22.00 2.91
C VAL A 1072 7.21 -21.75 1.44
N MET A 1073 6.89 -20.57 0.90
CA MET A 1073 7.18 -20.20 -0.49
C MET A 1073 8.67 -20.10 -0.80
N ASP A 1074 9.50 -19.64 0.14
CA ASP A 1074 10.95 -19.48 -0.01
C ASP A 1074 11.73 -20.78 0.18
N ASN A 1075 11.18 -21.75 0.93
CA ASN A 1075 11.78 -23.08 1.12
C ASN A 1075 11.28 -24.12 0.11
N MET A 1076 10.34 -23.75 -0.76
CA MET A 1076 9.95 -24.58 -1.90
C MET A 1076 11.06 -24.58 -2.96
N ASP A 1077 11.52 -25.76 -3.36
CA ASP A 1077 12.53 -25.94 -4.42
C ASP A 1077 11.94 -25.81 -5.84
N ILE A 1078 11.13 -24.78 -6.04
CA ILE A 1078 10.51 -24.41 -7.33
C ILE A 1078 10.61 -22.90 -7.52
N TRP A 1079 10.73 -22.45 -8.77
CA TRP A 1079 10.57 -21.05 -9.08
C TRP A 1079 9.13 -20.65 -8.82
N ALA A 1080 8.89 -19.58 -8.07
CA ALA A 1080 7.55 -19.04 -7.90
C ALA A 1080 7.58 -17.51 -7.91
N TYR A 1081 6.72 -16.90 -8.71
CA TYR A 1081 6.57 -15.45 -8.79
C TYR A 1081 5.15 -15.09 -9.22
N VAL A 1082 4.69 -13.91 -8.80
CA VAL A 1082 3.36 -13.38 -9.14
C VAL A 1082 3.54 -12.20 -10.09
N VAL A 1083 2.69 -12.15 -11.11
CA VAL A 1083 2.73 -11.11 -12.14
C VAL A 1083 1.36 -10.48 -12.29
N ASP A 1084 1.29 -9.15 -12.37
CA ASP A 1084 0.09 -8.43 -12.76
C ASP A 1084 -0.30 -8.83 -14.20
N ARG A 1085 -1.54 -9.26 -14.40
CA ARG A 1085 -2.02 -9.81 -15.68
C ARG A 1085 -2.06 -8.75 -16.79
N ASN A 1086 -2.20 -7.47 -16.44
CA ASN A 1086 -2.35 -6.36 -17.37
C ASN A 1086 -1.02 -5.67 -17.64
N THR A 1087 -0.26 -5.35 -16.59
CA THR A 1087 0.99 -4.59 -16.71
C THR A 1087 2.21 -5.48 -16.92
N TYR A 1088 2.09 -6.79 -16.64
CA TYR A 1088 3.21 -7.74 -16.60
C TYR A 1088 4.26 -7.42 -15.52
N GLU A 1089 3.95 -6.54 -14.57
CA GLU A 1089 4.83 -6.20 -13.46
C GLU A 1089 4.89 -7.33 -12.44
N LEU A 1090 6.08 -7.60 -11.93
CA LEU A 1090 6.30 -8.61 -10.89
C LEU A 1090 5.78 -8.08 -9.55
N LEU A 1091 4.82 -8.78 -8.96
CA LEU A 1091 4.21 -8.45 -7.67
C LEU A 1091 4.84 -9.22 -6.51
N PHE A 1092 5.41 -10.40 -6.78
CA PHE A 1092 6.09 -11.23 -5.78
C PHE A 1092 7.10 -12.16 -6.46
N ILE A 1093 8.19 -12.48 -5.78
CA ILE A 1093 9.24 -13.40 -6.25
C ILE A 1093 9.76 -14.18 -5.04
N ASN A 1094 9.80 -15.51 -5.13
CA ASN A 1094 10.37 -16.35 -4.06
C ASN A 1094 11.90 -16.45 -4.15
N LYS A 1095 12.52 -16.87 -3.05
CA LYS A 1095 13.98 -17.00 -2.92
C LYS A 1095 14.64 -17.80 -4.06
N LYS A 1096 14.10 -18.97 -4.43
CA LYS A 1096 14.66 -19.82 -5.50
C LYS A 1096 14.69 -19.11 -6.86
N MET A 1097 13.65 -18.33 -7.17
CA MET A 1097 13.58 -17.53 -8.39
C MET A 1097 14.57 -16.35 -8.33
N LEU A 1098 14.74 -15.71 -7.17
CA LEU A 1098 15.70 -14.63 -6.97
C LEU A 1098 17.15 -15.10 -7.10
N GLU A 1099 17.49 -16.29 -6.60
CA GLU A 1099 18.81 -16.91 -6.77
C GLU A 1099 19.14 -17.15 -8.26
N SER A 1100 18.15 -17.55 -9.05
CA SER A 1100 18.32 -17.78 -10.49
C SER A 1100 18.35 -16.45 -11.29
N ALA A 1101 17.70 -15.40 -10.78
CA ALA A 1101 17.49 -14.12 -11.44
C ALA A 1101 17.84 -12.93 -10.53
N SER A 1102 19.07 -12.90 -10.01
CA SER A 1102 19.54 -12.00 -8.95
C SER A 1102 19.36 -10.50 -9.19
N ASN A 1103 19.23 -10.08 -10.44
CA ASN A 1103 19.01 -8.68 -10.82
C ASN A 1103 17.52 -8.30 -11.01
N THR A 1104 16.60 -9.14 -10.54
CA THR A 1104 15.14 -8.94 -10.71
C THR A 1104 14.52 -8.39 -9.43
N HIS A 1105 13.72 -7.34 -9.56
CA HIS A 1105 13.01 -6.71 -8.46
C HIS A 1105 11.50 -6.79 -8.65
N VAL A 1106 10.76 -6.75 -7.53
CA VAL A 1106 9.32 -6.49 -7.56
C VAL A 1106 9.09 -5.12 -8.21
N GLY A 1107 8.17 -5.07 -9.18
CA GLY A 1107 7.93 -3.93 -10.06
C GLY A 1107 8.55 -4.07 -11.45
N ASP A 1108 9.53 -4.97 -11.65
CA ASP A 1108 10.08 -5.20 -12.99
C ASP A 1108 9.08 -5.93 -13.90
N LEU A 1109 9.18 -5.70 -15.21
CA LEU A 1109 8.37 -6.41 -16.20
C LEU A 1109 8.86 -7.86 -16.35
N CYS A 1110 7.97 -8.83 -16.14
CA CYS A 1110 8.26 -10.26 -16.15
C CYS A 1110 9.01 -10.74 -17.41
N TYR A 1111 8.58 -10.30 -18.60
CA TYR A 1111 9.21 -10.69 -19.87
C TYR A 1111 10.54 -9.96 -20.17
N LYS A 1112 10.93 -8.99 -19.33
CA LYS A 1112 12.22 -8.31 -19.41
C LYS A 1112 13.17 -8.88 -18.37
N ALA A 1113 12.70 -9.01 -17.14
CA ALA A 1113 13.54 -9.43 -16.02
C ALA A 1113 13.70 -10.96 -15.93
N ILE A 1114 12.66 -11.74 -16.23
CA ILE A 1114 12.69 -13.20 -16.05
C ILE A 1114 12.87 -13.95 -17.37
N TRP A 1115 12.21 -13.54 -18.45
CA TRP A 1115 12.16 -14.34 -19.69
C TRP A 1115 12.79 -13.63 -20.90
N ASN A 1116 13.87 -14.17 -21.47
CA ASN A 1116 14.33 -13.87 -22.84
C ASN A 1116 14.70 -12.38 -23.13
N ASN A 1117 14.66 -11.51 -22.11
CA ASN A 1117 15.03 -10.09 -22.13
C ASN A 1117 14.43 -9.31 -23.32
N GLN A 1118 13.12 -9.43 -23.55
CA GLN A 1118 12.43 -8.82 -24.68
C GLN A 1118 11.75 -7.50 -24.28
N ASP A 1119 11.52 -6.60 -25.24
CA ASP A 1119 10.73 -5.36 -25.03
C ASP A 1119 9.22 -5.59 -25.18
N LYS A 1120 8.79 -6.85 -25.38
CA LYS A 1120 7.39 -7.25 -25.53
C LYS A 1120 7.13 -8.58 -24.82
N PRO A 1121 5.89 -8.85 -24.38
CA PRO A 1121 5.51 -10.13 -23.78
C PRO A 1121 5.92 -11.33 -24.65
N CYS A 1122 6.34 -12.43 -23.99
CA CYS A 1122 6.82 -13.63 -24.65
C CYS A 1122 5.82 -14.13 -25.72
N LYS A 1123 6.31 -14.51 -26.90
CA LYS A 1123 5.45 -15.07 -27.98
C LYS A 1123 4.59 -16.27 -27.55
N LYS A 1124 5.06 -17.04 -26.56
CA LYS A 1124 4.34 -18.15 -25.92
C LYS A 1124 4.05 -17.86 -24.44
N CYS A 1125 3.71 -16.63 -24.07
CA CYS A 1125 3.47 -16.27 -22.67
C CYS A 1125 2.30 -17.10 -22.09
N PRO A 1126 2.51 -17.85 -20.99
CA PRO A 1126 1.47 -18.68 -20.38
C PRO A 1126 0.21 -17.89 -20.00
N MET A 1127 0.36 -16.62 -19.60
CA MET A 1127 -0.74 -15.73 -19.22
C MET A 1127 -1.67 -15.37 -20.39
N ILE A 1128 -1.20 -15.45 -21.64
CA ILE A 1128 -2.02 -15.19 -22.83
C ILE A 1128 -2.92 -16.40 -23.14
N TYR A 1129 -2.51 -17.60 -22.73
CA TYR A 1129 -3.25 -18.83 -22.99
C TYR A 1129 -4.21 -19.23 -21.86
N LEU A 1130 -4.15 -18.53 -20.72
CA LEU A 1130 -5.19 -18.56 -19.68
C LEU A 1130 -6.44 -17.84 -20.18
N LYS A 1131 -7.43 -18.61 -20.61
CA LYS A 1131 -8.74 -18.09 -21.02
C LYS A 1131 -9.59 -17.77 -19.78
N ASP A 1132 -10.53 -16.84 -19.92
CA ASP A 1132 -11.44 -16.51 -18.82
C ASP A 1132 -12.32 -17.73 -18.46
N GLY A 1133 -12.12 -18.25 -17.25
CA GLY A 1133 -12.75 -19.47 -16.72
C GLY A 1133 -11.78 -20.65 -16.51
N ASP A 1134 -10.55 -20.58 -17.03
CA ASP A 1134 -9.51 -21.57 -16.74
C ASP A 1134 -8.72 -21.15 -15.48
N ASP A 1135 -8.80 -21.93 -14.40
CA ASP A 1135 -8.09 -21.61 -13.16
C ASP A 1135 -6.57 -21.80 -13.30
N THR A 1136 -6.11 -22.67 -14.20
CA THR A 1136 -4.69 -23.03 -14.33
C THR A 1136 -4.32 -23.46 -15.75
N TYR A 1137 -3.15 -23.04 -16.22
CA TYR A 1137 -2.56 -23.40 -17.51
C TYR A 1137 -1.14 -23.94 -17.32
N LYS A 1138 -0.86 -25.10 -17.92
CA LYS A 1138 0.47 -25.73 -17.90
C LYS A 1138 1.13 -25.60 -19.27
N SER A 1139 2.42 -25.28 -19.28
CA SER A 1139 3.20 -25.11 -20.50
C SER A 1139 4.66 -25.50 -20.28
N PHE A 1140 5.30 -25.94 -21.34
CA PHE A 1140 6.74 -26.17 -21.33
C PHE A 1140 7.44 -24.96 -21.97
N MET A 1141 8.38 -24.36 -21.24
CA MET A 1141 9.15 -23.22 -21.74
C MET A 1141 10.64 -23.39 -21.51
N ARG A 1142 11.42 -23.02 -22.53
CA ARG A 1142 12.87 -22.86 -22.42
C ARG A 1142 13.19 -21.41 -22.07
N ASN A 1143 13.77 -21.20 -20.89
CA ASN A 1143 14.29 -19.89 -20.53
C ASN A 1143 15.67 -19.70 -21.17
N LYS A 1144 15.78 -18.85 -22.18
CA LYS A 1144 17.09 -18.57 -22.82
C LYS A 1144 18.04 -17.75 -21.94
N LYS A 1145 17.51 -17.01 -20.95
CA LYS A 1145 18.32 -16.18 -20.05
C LYS A 1145 19.07 -17.03 -19.02
N PHE A 1146 18.43 -18.10 -18.55
CA PHE A 1146 19.02 -19.03 -17.57
C PHE A 1146 19.50 -20.34 -18.21
N GLU A 1147 19.31 -20.52 -19.53
CA GLU A 1147 19.56 -21.75 -20.30
C GLU A 1147 18.78 -23.01 -19.85
N VAL A 1148 17.82 -22.87 -18.94
CA VAL A 1148 17.04 -23.97 -18.36
C VAL A 1148 15.76 -24.27 -19.15
N GLN A 1149 15.35 -25.55 -19.18
CA GLN A 1149 14.03 -25.99 -19.61
C GLN A 1149 13.15 -26.25 -18.38
N ALA A 1150 11.93 -25.71 -18.37
CA ALA A 1150 11.06 -25.83 -17.21
C ALA A 1150 9.59 -26.09 -17.58
N ASN A 1151 8.95 -26.91 -16.75
CA ASN A 1151 7.51 -27.06 -16.72
C ASN A 1151 6.92 -25.89 -15.94
N ILE A 1152 6.22 -25.01 -16.64
CA ILE A 1152 5.61 -23.80 -16.10
C ILE A 1152 4.12 -24.04 -15.90
N THR A 1153 3.64 -23.84 -14.69
CA THR A 1153 2.22 -23.77 -14.37
C THR A 1153 1.87 -22.34 -14.00
N THR A 1154 0.78 -21.83 -14.56
CA THR A 1154 0.28 -20.48 -14.30
C THR A 1154 -1.16 -20.56 -13.83
N THR A 1155 -1.46 -19.93 -12.71
CA THR A 1155 -2.77 -19.95 -12.06
C THR A 1155 -3.23 -18.51 -11.84
N THR A 1156 -4.50 -18.22 -12.13
CA THR A 1156 -5.07 -16.89 -11.88
C THR A 1156 -5.40 -16.72 -10.39
N LEU A 1157 -5.12 -15.54 -9.86
CA LEU A 1157 -5.50 -15.14 -8.50
C LEU A 1157 -5.82 -13.66 -8.43
N LYS A 1158 -6.55 -13.26 -7.40
CA LYS A 1158 -6.75 -11.86 -7.04
C LYS A 1158 -5.67 -11.42 -6.04
N TRP A 1159 -4.93 -10.38 -6.39
CA TRP A 1159 -3.95 -9.79 -5.48
C TRP A 1159 -4.64 -9.02 -4.35
N PHE A 1160 -3.92 -8.72 -3.27
CA PHE A 1160 -4.52 -8.15 -2.05
C PHE A 1160 -5.14 -6.76 -2.26
N ASP A 1161 -4.73 -6.02 -3.30
CA ASP A 1161 -5.28 -4.73 -3.71
C ASP A 1161 -6.38 -4.86 -4.79
N GLY A 1162 -6.83 -6.08 -5.09
CA GLY A 1162 -7.91 -6.38 -6.04
C GLY A 1162 -7.47 -6.56 -7.50
N LYS A 1163 -6.18 -6.38 -7.81
CA LYS A 1163 -5.63 -6.58 -9.16
C LYS A 1163 -5.74 -8.04 -9.61
N ASP A 1164 -5.97 -8.23 -10.91
CA ASP A 1164 -5.89 -9.55 -11.53
C ASP A 1164 -4.42 -9.92 -11.73
N ALA A 1165 -4.00 -10.99 -11.07
CA ALA A 1165 -2.63 -11.46 -11.09
C ALA A 1165 -2.55 -12.94 -11.48
N CYS A 1166 -1.38 -13.37 -11.90
CA CYS A 1166 -1.08 -14.76 -12.19
C CYS A 1166 0.08 -15.21 -11.30
N LEU A 1167 -0.13 -16.26 -10.51
CA LEU A 1167 0.96 -17.00 -9.87
C LEU A 1167 1.55 -17.95 -10.90
N ILE A 1168 2.85 -17.80 -11.14
CA ILE A 1168 3.62 -18.66 -12.03
C ILE A 1168 4.59 -19.47 -11.20
N PHE A 1169 4.52 -20.79 -11.29
CA PHE A 1169 5.50 -21.70 -10.73
C PHE A 1169 6.15 -22.57 -11.79
N GLY A 1170 7.46 -22.76 -11.67
CA GLY A 1170 8.27 -23.49 -12.62
C GLY A 1170 9.18 -24.51 -11.93
N SER A 1171 9.21 -25.74 -12.44
CA SER A 1171 10.20 -26.75 -12.06
C SER A 1171 11.14 -27.01 -13.24
N GLU A 1172 12.44 -26.99 -12.96
CA GLU A 1172 13.47 -27.37 -13.93
C GLU A 1172 13.32 -28.84 -14.32
N VAL A 1173 13.47 -29.14 -15.61
CA VAL A 1173 13.37 -30.50 -16.15
C VAL A 1173 14.78 -31.04 -16.34
N THR A 1174 15.21 -31.93 -15.43
CA THR A 1174 16.43 -32.74 -15.64
C THR A 1174 16.19 -33.72 -16.79
N SER A 1175 17.22 -33.92 -17.61
CA SER A 1175 17.23 -34.54 -18.95
C SER A 1175 16.60 -35.92 -19.16
N ILE A 1176 15.95 -36.52 -18.16
CA ILE A 1176 15.34 -37.86 -18.20
C ILE A 1176 13.84 -37.80 -18.58
N GLU A 1177 13.13 -36.69 -18.35
CA GLU A 1177 11.67 -36.61 -18.63
C GLU A 1177 11.31 -36.06 -20.02
N ALA A 1178 12.30 -35.68 -20.83
CA ALA A 1178 12.07 -35.04 -22.14
C ALA A 1178 11.58 -36.00 -23.25
N GLU A 1179 11.55 -37.32 -23.02
CA GLU A 1179 11.19 -38.31 -24.05
C GLU A 1179 9.72 -38.75 -24.07
N GLU A 1180 8.88 -38.40 -23.09
CA GLU A 1180 7.50 -38.94 -23.04
C GLU A 1180 6.38 -37.98 -23.47
N ASN A 1181 6.64 -36.71 -23.77
CA ASN A 1181 5.56 -35.76 -24.12
C ASN A 1181 5.89 -34.80 -25.29
N THR A 1182 6.41 -35.33 -26.40
CA THR A 1182 6.38 -34.66 -27.71
C THR A 1182 5.24 -35.14 -28.58
#